data_AF-A0A1T1CRA9-F1
#
_entry.id   AF-A0A1T1CRA9-F1
#
_cell.length_a   1.000
_cell.length_b   1.000
_cell.length_c   1.000
_cell.angle_alpha   90.00
_cell.angle_beta   90.00
_cell.angle_gamma   90.00
#
_symmetry.space_group_name_H-M   'P 1'
#
loop_
_entity.id
_entity.type
_entity.pdbx_description
1 polymer ?
#
loop_
_entity_poly.entity_id
_entity_poly.type
_entity_poly.pdbx_seq_one_letter_code
_entity_poly.pdbx_strand_id
1 'polypeptide(L)'
;MTVTVSSGSSSVSPQLYDTLPLSSLRQAEQQDRFPDRTELDRLINFFQGGQQRVDIARRLAANAGAVIAQAANRIFSGGTPLAYLEEPPSRTAAVPGVEADFPEGRSEQKAFDRSIETFAQPTGSNRGLFTRLLENFRQAGDVAVVTPAGFAPIDVSRYGKERMTKSLRDLGWFLRYVGYAVVAGDPSILVVNARGLREVLEKGCSIPATLLALQEMRAAAATVFRDEPESRQLVVDCFNVLLKELSESGPSPRLRPGSAVAQGLQLPESYAAAAALPGRYVMRPGLSGREKAEVVRAAYRQVLERDVAKAYSLRLAAPETDVRNGRISMREFVRSIGHSSLYRRDFYNNQSNSRAVELAFRHFLGRGVSTLEEFRQAFAVVSSGGQGALVDFLVDSAEYGRVYGEETVPYLRDLGEEAQESANWGPNRKLFNYAARFQGSPQYVTSFSGQRRPLPDQHAYGGANDPLANQYGAVFPSSTNAPKTLAAGFGYDSRRLFVGSAPGLSAQMGSADSRKPRPTISGPKVVRLQQVATGGASIPHRGGQPSIRYTESSTQAVVAAVYRQILGTLGYEGERLSSEEVKLENGDITLREFVRVVACSNRFRKRYWDGLYVVKAIEVIHRHLLGRPTYGRWEIDAYFDAASRKGFYGIVNAMLDSREYSQVFGEDTVPYERYITPADRVTRQVPGLRPDYNIPYVGDTSNPLRGQRRPERRPARGFQYSGALPRRGVDRVRPFLAARITVMPSVTTPRFVRGLPLPRKEVVSLTSRGDKSQLRQVIRAAYRQVLGNIQPMESERLAGAESRLAHGTITVRQFVREIALSGLYRSRYFEVCNPQQFVAFNFRHLLGRPPANQQEVAVHARLVTEKGVVAEVDSYLDSDEYLQRFGEDAVPYSIEDTLPRTYNTPSFTTAFAGIPAGAQPTTSTVSDVEPPPWTARVSGRAALPDFLKGVPMRNLPTNLLFTPATGLFSAPGQPRRTSQPVKLRLPPNPSEQELTVVVNAAYRQLLGRVPLADERLTSAESQLRSGRITVSGFIAQVSASSLFRNRLSSLSALKAADAAYMAIQGRSPSQAEAGTFANQQARLGQAAAVAALLNAPEYKERFGDNTVPVVEGTRTFPGRSQAVITRTARLDGGPAGITPRP
;
A
#
# COMPACT_ATOMS: atom_id res chain seq x y z
N MET A 1 -3.17 25.35 -20.28
CA MET A 1 -2.70 24.91 -18.95
C MET A 1 -1.49 24.02 -19.14
N THR A 2 -0.46 24.10 -18.30
CA THR A 2 0.68 23.17 -18.32
C THR A 2 0.33 21.91 -17.53
N VAL A 3 0.47 20.72 -18.14
CA VAL A 3 0.23 19.45 -17.46
C VAL A 3 1.45 19.13 -16.59
N THR A 4 1.31 19.32 -15.28
CA THR A 4 2.41 19.16 -14.30
C THR A 4 2.70 17.70 -13.94
N VAL A 5 1.65 16.88 -13.86
CA VAL A 5 1.72 15.46 -13.45
C VAL A 5 1.11 14.58 -14.53
N SER A 6 1.81 13.49 -14.83
CA SER A 6 1.38 12.40 -15.70
C SER A 6 1.28 11.10 -14.91
N SER A 7 0.34 10.27 -15.33
CA SER A 7 0.15 8.89 -14.89
C SER A 7 1.12 7.90 -15.57
N GLY A 8 1.85 8.37 -16.58
CA GLY A 8 2.74 7.59 -17.45
C GLY A 8 2.03 7.04 -18.69
N SER A 9 2.74 6.96 -19.80
CA SER A 9 2.33 6.23 -21.00
C SER A 9 2.75 4.76 -20.88
N SER A 10 1.79 3.85 -20.98
CA SER A 10 2.06 2.43 -21.28
C SER A 10 2.27 2.26 -22.77
N SER A 11 3.18 1.38 -23.19
CA SER A 11 3.23 0.90 -24.57
C SER A 11 1.92 0.18 -24.92
N VAL A 12 1.27 0.62 -25.98
CA VAL A 12 0.04 0.04 -26.52
C VAL A 12 0.22 -0.12 -28.01
N SER A 13 0.20 -1.37 -28.49
CA SER A 13 0.02 -1.68 -29.90
C SER A 13 -1.49 -1.80 -30.16
N PRO A 14 -2.14 -0.82 -30.83
CA PRO A 14 -3.52 -1.00 -31.26
C PRO A 14 -3.58 -2.18 -32.24
N GLN A 15 -4.64 -2.99 -32.15
CA GLN A 15 -4.84 -4.03 -33.14
C GLN A 15 -5.23 -3.40 -34.49
N LEU A 16 -4.71 -3.98 -35.57
CA LEU A 16 -4.89 -3.48 -36.93
C LEU A 16 -5.84 -4.37 -37.76
N TYR A 17 -5.76 -5.69 -37.58
CA TYR A 17 -6.56 -6.71 -38.25
C TYR A 17 -6.48 -8.03 -37.48
N ASP A 18 -7.22 -9.04 -37.95
CA ASP A 18 -7.20 -10.41 -37.44
C ASP A 18 -6.51 -11.39 -38.39
N THR A 19 -5.93 -12.45 -37.83
CA THR A 19 -5.43 -13.61 -38.56
C THR A 19 -6.16 -14.85 -38.06
N LEU A 20 -6.33 -15.87 -38.90
CA LEU A 20 -7.04 -17.09 -38.53
C LEU A 20 -6.47 -17.76 -37.26
N PRO A 21 -5.13 -17.85 -37.07
CA PRO A 21 -4.58 -18.36 -35.80
C PRO A 21 -4.90 -17.49 -34.59
N LEU A 22 -4.84 -16.16 -34.74
CA LEU A 22 -5.08 -15.22 -33.65
C LEU A 22 -6.54 -15.24 -33.21
N SER A 23 -7.50 -15.22 -34.14
CA SER A 23 -8.93 -15.25 -33.84
C SER A 23 -9.36 -16.59 -33.22
N SER A 24 -8.79 -17.71 -33.71
CA SER A 24 -9.04 -19.05 -33.15
C SER A 24 -8.52 -19.20 -31.72
N LEU A 25 -7.29 -18.74 -31.42
CA LEU A 25 -6.72 -18.84 -30.08
C LEU A 25 -7.34 -17.83 -29.09
N ARG A 26 -7.72 -16.64 -29.56
CA ARG A 26 -8.36 -15.60 -28.74
C ARG A 26 -9.62 -16.10 -28.03
N GLN A 27 -10.46 -16.90 -28.70
CA GLN A 27 -11.70 -17.38 -28.09
C GLN A 27 -11.43 -18.32 -26.89
N ALA A 28 -10.37 -19.13 -26.95
CA ALA A 28 -9.95 -19.98 -25.84
C ALA A 28 -9.29 -19.18 -24.71
N GLU A 29 -8.43 -18.22 -25.07
CA GLU A 29 -7.75 -17.31 -24.12
C GLU A 29 -8.75 -16.44 -23.34
N GLN A 30 -9.68 -15.77 -24.02
CA GLN A 30 -10.79 -15.02 -23.40
C GLN A 30 -11.73 -15.90 -22.54
N GLN A 31 -11.59 -17.22 -22.57
CA GLN A 31 -12.38 -18.19 -21.80
C GLN A 31 -11.57 -18.88 -20.68
N ASP A 32 -10.29 -18.54 -20.49
CA ASP A 32 -9.35 -19.26 -19.60
C ASP A 32 -9.37 -20.79 -19.80
N ARG A 33 -9.62 -21.24 -21.04
CA ARG A 33 -9.61 -22.66 -21.42
C ARG A 33 -8.44 -22.97 -22.35
N PHE A 34 -8.11 -24.25 -22.44
CA PHE A 34 -7.26 -24.73 -23.52
C PHE A 34 -8.07 -24.80 -24.82
N PRO A 35 -7.44 -24.64 -26.00
CA PRO A 35 -8.12 -24.77 -27.28
C PRO A 35 -8.82 -26.13 -27.41
N ASP A 36 -10.06 -26.10 -27.91
CA ASP A 36 -10.84 -27.32 -28.14
C ASP A 36 -10.34 -28.01 -29.41
N ARG A 37 -10.61 -29.31 -29.57
CA ARG A 37 -10.14 -30.10 -30.74
C ARG A 37 -10.54 -29.45 -32.07
N THR A 38 -11.75 -28.91 -32.18
CA THR A 38 -12.24 -28.20 -33.37
C THR A 38 -11.44 -26.93 -33.72
N GLU A 39 -10.85 -26.26 -32.74
CA GLU A 39 -9.98 -25.09 -32.95
C GLU A 39 -8.57 -25.52 -33.33
N LEU A 40 -8.06 -26.60 -32.72
CA LEU A 40 -6.80 -27.22 -33.11
C LEU A 40 -6.86 -27.75 -34.54
N ASP A 41 -7.96 -28.41 -34.93
CA ASP A 41 -8.18 -28.90 -36.29
C ASP A 41 -8.22 -27.73 -37.30
N ARG A 42 -8.84 -26.59 -36.96
CA ARG A 42 -8.79 -25.36 -37.78
C ARG A 42 -7.36 -24.82 -37.95
N LEU A 43 -6.57 -24.80 -36.88
CA LEU A 43 -5.16 -24.38 -36.92
C LEU A 43 -4.33 -25.32 -37.79
N ILE A 44 -4.50 -26.63 -37.63
CA ILE A 44 -3.83 -27.66 -38.43
C ILE A 44 -4.13 -27.46 -39.92
N ASN A 45 -5.41 -27.32 -40.29
CA ASN A 45 -5.82 -27.09 -41.67
C ASN A 45 -5.24 -25.79 -42.26
N PHE A 46 -5.18 -24.72 -41.45
CA PHE A 46 -4.57 -23.46 -41.88
C PHE A 46 -3.06 -23.59 -42.14
N PHE A 47 -2.31 -24.25 -41.25
CA PHE A 47 -0.87 -24.42 -41.41
C PHE A 47 -0.51 -25.40 -42.52
N GLN A 48 -1.32 -26.45 -42.75
CA GLN A 48 -1.16 -27.36 -43.89
C GLN A 48 -1.33 -26.62 -45.23
N GLY A 49 -2.30 -25.71 -45.34
CA GLY A 49 -2.49 -24.83 -46.50
C GLY A 49 -1.51 -23.64 -46.58
N GLY A 50 -0.50 -23.57 -45.71
CA GLY A 50 0.38 -22.40 -45.57
C GLY A 50 1.26 -22.12 -46.79
N GLN A 51 1.84 -23.16 -47.41
CA GLN A 51 2.70 -22.99 -48.60
C GLN A 51 1.93 -22.44 -49.79
N GLN A 52 0.75 -23.00 -50.08
CA GLN A 52 -0.15 -22.54 -51.14
C GLN A 52 -0.48 -21.05 -51.00
N ARG A 53 -0.78 -20.56 -49.79
CA ARG A 53 -1.06 -19.13 -49.52
C ARG A 53 0.14 -18.23 -49.79
N VAL A 54 1.35 -18.67 -49.45
CA VAL A 54 2.60 -17.93 -49.70
C VAL A 54 2.92 -17.90 -51.20
N ASP A 55 2.73 -19.01 -51.91
CA ASP A 55 2.94 -19.09 -53.36
C ASP A 55 1.91 -18.24 -54.14
N ILE A 56 0.65 -18.21 -53.71
CA ILE A 56 -0.36 -17.28 -54.24
C ILE A 56 0.12 -15.83 -54.08
N ALA A 57 0.54 -15.43 -52.88
CA ALA A 57 1.02 -14.07 -52.63
C ALA A 57 2.28 -13.74 -53.46
N ARG A 58 3.20 -14.69 -53.64
CA ARG A 58 4.39 -14.54 -54.48
C ARG A 58 4.02 -14.36 -55.96
N ARG A 59 3.11 -15.17 -56.50
CA ARG A 59 2.64 -15.06 -57.89
C ARG A 59 1.81 -13.80 -58.14
N LEU A 60 1.00 -13.36 -57.18
CA LEU A 60 0.30 -12.07 -57.23
C LEU A 60 1.30 -10.91 -57.27
N ALA A 61 2.32 -10.92 -56.42
CA ALA A 61 3.36 -9.90 -56.41
C ALA A 61 4.15 -9.86 -57.73
N ALA A 62 4.57 -11.01 -58.25
CA ALA A 62 5.33 -11.11 -59.50
C ALA A 62 4.56 -10.60 -60.74
N ASN A 63 3.21 -10.67 -60.71
CA ASN A 63 2.34 -10.20 -61.79
C ASN A 63 1.64 -8.86 -61.50
N ALA A 64 2.01 -8.17 -60.41
CA ALA A 64 1.29 -7.01 -59.91
C ALA A 64 1.16 -5.87 -60.94
N GLY A 65 2.26 -5.54 -61.63
CA GLY A 65 2.27 -4.51 -62.68
C GLY A 65 1.31 -4.81 -63.83
N ALA A 66 1.17 -6.08 -64.23
CA ALA A 66 0.24 -6.48 -65.29
C ALA A 66 -1.22 -6.40 -64.84
N VAL A 67 -1.53 -6.82 -63.60
CA VAL A 67 -2.88 -6.72 -63.01
C VAL A 67 -3.31 -5.25 -62.87
N ILE A 68 -2.42 -4.39 -62.39
CA ILE A 68 -2.69 -2.94 -62.25
C ILE A 68 -2.83 -2.28 -63.62
N ALA A 69 -1.98 -2.62 -64.60
CA ALA A 69 -2.05 -2.06 -65.96
C ALA A 69 -3.38 -2.40 -66.65
N GLN A 70 -3.87 -3.64 -66.55
CA GLN A 70 -5.16 -4.03 -67.14
C GLN A 70 -6.33 -3.22 -66.54
N ALA A 71 -6.37 -3.08 -65.22
CA ALA A 71 -7.40 -2.29 -64.55
C ALA A 71 -7.29 -0.78 -64.85
N ALA A 72 -6.08 -0.22 -64.86
CA ALA A 72 -5.84 1.19 -65.15
C ALA A 72 -6.21 1.55 -66.59
N ASN A 73 -5.86 0.70 -67.57
CA ASN A 73 -6.23 0.88 -68.98
C ASN A 73 -7.75 0.81 -69.22
N ARG A 74 -8.54 0.26 -68.29
CA ARG A 74 -10.00 0.24 -68.38
C ARG A 74 -10.65 1.57 -67.97
N ILE A 75 -10.05 2.24 -66.99
CA ILE A 75 -10.62 3.44 -66.35
C ILE A 75 -9.98 4.75 -66.80
N PHE A 76 -8.79 4.72 -67.40
CA PHE A 76 -8.05 5.89 -67.88
C PHE A 76 -7.89 5.89 -69.40
N SER A 77 -7.80 7.09 -69.99
CA SER A 77 -7.58 7.33 -71.42
C SER A 77 -6.63 8.52 -71.63
N GLY A 78 -6.02 8.64 -72.82
CA GLY A 78 -5.19 9.81 -73.16
C GLY A 78 -3.73 9.78 -72.66
N GLY A 79 -3.22 8.65 -72.17
CA GLY A 79 -1.81 8.42 -71.87
C GLY A 79 -1.59 7.05 -71.24
N THR A 80 -0.33 6.59 -71.14
CA THR A 80 0.01 5.32 -70.47
C THR A 80 -0.11 5.46 -68.94
N PRO A 81 -1.05 4.75 -68.28
CA PRO A 81 -1.25 4.92 -66.84
C PRO A 81 -0.03 4.49 -66.03
N LEU A 82 0.62 3.39 -66.41
CA LEU A 82 1.70 2.76 -65.64
C LEU A 82 2.90 3.68 -65.39
N ALA A 83 3.11 4.72 -66.22
CA ALA A 83 4.15 5.74 -66.02
C ALA A 83 3.98 6.58 -64.74
N TYR A 84 2.82 6.52 -64.09
CA TYR A 84 2.52 7.18 -62.81
C TYR A 84 2.46 6.21 -61.63
N LEU A 85 2.77 4.92 -61.82
CA LEU A 85 2.89 3.98 -60.73
C LEU A 85 4.19 4.26 -59.98
N GLU A 86 4.08 4.73 -58.74
CA GLU A 86 5.23 4.85 -57.84
C GLU A 86 5.71 3.43 -57.48
N GLU A 87 6.97 3.11 -57.78
CA GLU A 87 7.63 1.93 -57.20
C GLU A 87 7.52 2.02 -55.67
N PRO A 88 7.20 0.91 -54.97
CA PRO A 88 7.25 0.90 -53.52
C PRO A 88 8.67 1.28 -53.08
N PRO A 89 8.86 2.18 -52.10
CA PRO A 89 10.19 2.66 -51.72
C PRO A 89 11.10 1.48 -51.39
N SER A 90 12.07 1.24 -52.27
CA SER A 90 12.88 0.03 -52.26
C SER A 90 13.89 0.08 -51.12
N ARG A 91 13.84 -0.93 -50.25
CA ARG A 91 14.88 -1.39 -49.32
C ARG A 91 15.84 -0.31 -48.81
N THR A 92 15.38 0.63 -47.98
CA THR A 92 16.30 1.37 -47.11
C THR A 92 16.86 0.40 -46.05
N ALA A 93 18.15 0.09 -46.18
CA ALA A 93 18.89 -0.98 -45.50
C ALA A 93 18.52 -2.41 -45.93
N ALA A 94 19.34 -2.99 -46.81
CA ALA A 94 19.57 -4.43 -46.80
C ALA A 94 20.06 -4.84 -45.41
N VAL A 95 19.36 -5.76 -44.75
CA VAL A 95 19.87 -6.43 -43.55
C VAL A 95 21.03 -7.34 -44.01
N PRO A 96 22.26 -7.19 -43.47
CA PRO A 96 23.37 -8.05 -43.87
C PRO A 96 23.05 -9.52 -43.57
N GLY A 97 23.13 -10.38 -44.58
CA GLY A 97 22.95 -11.83 -44.43
C GLY A 97 21.58 -12.40 -44.81
N VAL A 98 20.67 -11.62 -45.40
CA VAL A 98 19.45 -12.16 -46.04
C VAL A 98 19.56 -12.01 -47.56
N GLU A 99 20.25 -12.93 -48.19
CA GLU A 99 20.15 -13.15 -49.64
C GLU A 99 18.75 -13.68 -49.94
N ALA A 100 17.95 -12.85 -50.59
CA ALA A 100 16.65 -13.24 -51.10
C ALA A 100 16.66 -13.08 -52.62
N ASP A 101 16.88 -14.20 -53.31
CA ASP A 101 16.77 -14.30 -54.77
C ASP A 101 15.35 -13.98 -55.23
N PHE A 102 15.10 -12.69 -55.47
CA PHE A 102 13.94 -12.21 -56.21
C PHE A 102 14.42 -11.77 -57.60
N PRO A 103 13.88 -12.35 -58.69
CA PRO A 103 14.29 -11.96 -60.05
C PRO A 103 13.72 -10.57 -60.42
N GLU A 104 14.52 -9.54 -60.19
CA GLU A 104 14.16 -8.13 -60.41
C GLU A 104 14.16 -7.72 -61.91
N GLY A 105 13.36 -6.70 -62.25
CA GLY A 105 13.41 -5.92 -63.51
C GLY A 105 12.72 -6.50 -64.76
N ARG A 106 12.73 -7.83 -64.99
CA ARG A 106 12.26 -8.40 -66.28
C ARG A 106 10.74 -8.54 -66.43
N SER A 107 9.96 -8.56 -65.35
CA SER A 107 8.49 -8.59 -65.41
C SER A 107 7.88 -7.20 -65.61
N GLU A 108 8.48 -6.17 -65.02
CA GLU A 108 8.00 -4.79 -65.05
C GLU A 108 8.23 -4.14 -66.42
N GLN A 109 9.40 -4.34 -67.02
CA GLN A 109 9.63 -3.95 -68.43
C GLN A 109 8.60 -4.60 -69.36
N LYS A 110 8.38 -5.92 -69.24
CA LYS A 110 7.35 -6.62 -70.03
C LYS A 110 5.92 -6.14 -69.75
N ALA A 111 5.61 -5.70 -68.54
CA ALA A 111 4.31 -5.13 -68.19
C ALA A 111 4.15 -3.71 -68.77
N PHE A 112 5.22 -2.92 -68.79
CA PHE A 112 5.28 -1.61 -69.43
C PHE A 112 5.15 -1.71 -70.94
N ASP A 113 5.93 -2.58 -71.58
CA ASP A 113 5.86 -2.88 -73.02
C ASP A 113 4.45 -3.35 -73.42
N ARG A 114 3.87 -4.32 -72.69
CA ARG A 114 2.48 -4.74 -72.89
C ARG A 114 1.46 -3.62 -72.66
N SER A 115 1.70 -2.71 -71.70
CA SER A 115 0.80 -1.57 -71.48
C SER A 115 0.81 -0.61 -72.67
N ILE A 116 1.99 -0.44 -73.31
CA ILE A 116 2.15 0.32 -74.57
C ILE A 116 1.47 -0.42 -75.72
N GLU A 117 1.71 -1.72 -75.91
CA GLU A 117 1.05 -2.55 -76.96
C GLU A 117 -0.48 -2.52 -76.85
N THR A 118 -1.03 -2.58 -75.63
CA THR A 118 -2.48 -2.54 -75.38
C THR A 118 -3.07 -1.16 -75.69
N PHE A 119 -2.28 -0.09 -75.50
CA PHE A 119 -2.68 1.30 -75.75
C PHE A 119 -2.47 1.75 -77.20
N ALA A 120 -1.50 1.16 -77.91
CA ALA A 120 -1.09 1.55 -79.26
C ALA A 120 -1.93 0.96 -80.41
N GLN A 121 -3.04 0.25 -80.12
CA GLN A 121 -3.98 -0.20 -81.15
C GLN A 121 -4.97 0.91 -81.54
N PRO A 122 -4.89 1.51 -82.74
CA PRO A 122 -5.86 2.52 -83.16
C PRO A 122 -7.24 1.91 -83.36
N THR A 123 -8.27 2.63 -82.92
CA THR A 123 -9.69 2.28 -83.07
C THR A 123 -10.15 2.41 -84.53
N GLY A 124 -9.78 1.41 -85.35
CA GLY A 124 -9.90 1.48 -86.81
C GLY A 124 -10.15 0.15 -87.53
N SER A 125 -10.77 -0.86 -86.90
CA SER A 125 -11.40 -1.94 -87.67
C SER A 125 -12.54 -2.64 -86.91
N ASN A 126 -13.66 -2.88 -87.61
CA ASN A 126 -14.87 -3.47 -87.02
C ASN A 126 -14.79 -5.02 -86.86
N ARG A 127 -13.57 -5.57 -86.78
CA ARG A 127 -13.28 -7.01 -86.72
C ARG A 127 -12.66 -7.48 -85.38
N GLY A 128 -12.23 -6.57 -84.52
CA GLY A 128 -11.69 -6.91 -83.18
C GLY A 128 -12.72 -6.98 -82.05
N LEU A 129 -13.93 -6.46 -82.26
CA LEU A 129 -15.01 -6.48 -81.26
C LEU A 129 -15.55 -7.90 -81.04
N PHE A 130 -15.82 -8.65 -82.11
CA PHE A 130 -16.35 -10.01 -82.01
C PHE A 130 -15.38 -11.01 -81.37
N THR A 131 -14.07 -10.92 -81.64
CA THR A 131 -13.07 -11.81 -81.02
C THR A 131 -12.91 -11.57 -79.53
N ARG A 132 -12.83 -10.31 -79.07
CA ARG A 132 -12.82 -10.00 -77.63
C ARG A 132 -14.14 -10.35 -76.94
N LEU A 133 -15.29 -10.21 -77.62
CA LEU A 133 -16.59 -10.67 -77.11
C LEU A 133 -16.63 -12.20 -76.94
N LEU A 134 -16.03 -12.95 -77.88
CA LEU A 134 -15.96 -14.41 -77.86
C LEU A 134 -14.94 -14.94 -76.83
N GLU A 135 -13.84 -14.24 -76.59
CA GLU A 135 -12.89 -14.56 -75.51
C GLU A 135 -13.48 -14.29 -74.13
N ASN A 136 -14.23 -13.19 -73.96
CA ASN A 136 -15.00 -12.94 -72.73
C ASN A 136 -16.09 -14.01 -72.50
N PHE A 137 -16.65 -14.60 -73.57
CA PHE A 137 -17.56 -15.76 -73.48
C PHE A 137 -16.87 -17.09 -73.12
N ARG A 138 -15.53 -17.15 -73.22
CA ARG A 138 -14.70 -18.33 -72.89
C ARG A 138 -13.95 -18.21 -71.56
N GLN A 139 -13.91 -17.03 -70.95
CA GLN A 139 -13.55 -16.90 -69.55
C GLN A 139 -14.70 -17.48 -68.70
N ALA A 140 -14.38 -18.38 -67.77
CA ALA A 140 -15.38 -19.05 -66.94
C ALA A 140 -16.30 -18.02 -66.24
N GLY A 141 -17.61 -18.26 -66.29
CA GLY A 141 -18.67 -17.31 -65.93
C GLY A 141 -18.68 -16.79 -64.49
N ASP A 142 -17.79 -17.31 -63.63
CA ASP A 142 -17.67 -16.96 -62.21
C ASP A 142 -17.13 -15.53 -61.97
N VAL A 143 -16.47 -14.91 -62.96
CA VAL A 143 -15.80 -13.60 -62.81
C VAL A 143 -16.21 -12.61 -63.90
N ALA A 144 -17.51 -12.34 -64.01
CA ALA A 144 -18.01 -11.28 -64.89
C ALA A 144 -17.56 -9.87 -64.44
N VAL A 145 -17.15 -9.04 -65.38
CA VAL A 145 -16.92 -7.60 -65.20
C VAL A 145 -18.10 -6.83 -65.77
N VAL A 146 -18.69 -5.93 -64.99
CA VAL A 146 -19.89 -5.18 -65.37
C VAL A 146 -19.54 -3.70 -65.49
N THR A 147 -19.47 -3.19 -66.72
CA THR A 147 -19.32 -1.76 -66.97
C THR A 147 -20.62 -1.02 -66.65
N PRO A 148 -20.62 0.01 -65.78
CA PRO A 148 -21.81 0.81 -65.52
C PRO A 148 -22.32 1.52 -66.79
N ALA A 149 -23.64 1.61 -66.96
CA ALA A 149 -24.24 2.30 -68.10
C ALA A 149 -23.83 3.79 -68.10
N GLY A 150 -23.36 4.28 -69.25
CA GLY A 150 -22.88 5.67 -69.39
C GLY A 150 -21.49 5.95 -68.81
N PHE A 151 -20.72 4.94 -68.41
CA PHE A 151 -19.34 5.14 -67.95
C PHE A 151 -18.42 5.67 -69.06
N ALA A 152 -17.71 6.77 -68.77
CA ALA A 152 -16.65 7.31 -69.62
C ALA A 152 -15.29 7.22 -68.89
N PRO A 153 -14.21 6.79 -69.55
CA PRO A 153 -12.88 6.73 -68.95
C PRO A 153 -12.32 8.13 -68.67
N ILE A 154 -11.52 8.24 -67.62
CA ILE A 154 -10.92 9.48 -67.13
C ILE A 154 -9.72 9.84 -68.01
N ASP A 155 -9.73 11.05 -68.59
CA ASP A 155 -8.60 11.59 -69.35
C ASP A 155 -7.42 11.92 -68.42
N VAL A 156 -6.29 11.23 -68.60
CA VAL A 156 -5.06 11.37 -67.80
C VAL A 156 -4.55 12.82 -67.82
N SER A 157 -4.67 13.52 -68.96
CA SER A 157 -4.21 14.90 -69.10
C SER A 157 -5.03 15.87 -68.23
N ARG A 158 -6.33 15.63 -68.10
CA ARG A 158 -7.26 16.44 -67.27
C ARG A 158 -7.23 16.05 -65.81
N TYR A 159 -6.90 14.80 -65.50
CA TYR A 159 -6.86 14.29 -64.12
C TYR A 159 -5.65 14.80 -63.33
N GLY A 160 -4.52 14.97 -64.02
CA GLY A 160 -3.30 15.56 -63.46
C GLY A 160 -2.45 14.60 -62.63
N LYS A 161 -1.13 14.85 -62.64
CA LYS A 161 -0.10 13.95 -62.09
C LYS A 161 -0.38 13.46 -60.66
N GLU A 162 -0.67 14.36 -59.72
CA GLU A 162 -0.86 13.98 -58.32
C GLU A 162 -2.09 13.10 -58.06
N ARG A 163 -3.17 13.25 -58.83
CA ARG A 163 -4.37 12.41 -58.68
C ARG A 163 -4.16 11.06 -59.34
N MET A 164 -3.40 11.05 -60.44
CA MET A 164 -2.99 9.85 -61.14
C MET A 164 -2.08 8.95 -60.28
N THR A 165 -1.03 9.51 -59.66
CA THR A 165 -0.15 8.71 -58.77
C THR A 165 -0.90 8.16 -57.57
N LYS A 166 -1.77 8.97 -56.92
CA LYS A 166 -2.65 8.51 -55.83
C LYS A 166 -3.53 7.34 -56.27
N SER A 167 -4.17 7.44 -57.44
CA SER A 167 -5.07 6.39 -57.93
C SER A 167 -4.34 5.06 -58.20
N LEU A 168 -3.16 5.09 -58.81
CA LEU A 168 -2.39 3.87 -59.09
C LEU A 168 -1.73 3.29 -57.83
N ARG A 169 -1.28 4.15 -56.92
CA ARG A 169 -0.85 3.75 -55.57
C ARG A 169 -1.97 3.02 -54.83
N ASP A 170 -3.21 3.52 -54.92
CA ASP A 170 -4.36 2.92 -54.24
C ASP A 170 -4.74 1.56 -54.88
N LEU A 171 -4.69 1.42 -56.22
CA LEU A 171 -4.78 0.11 -56.89
C LEU A 171 -3.67 -0.86 -56.42
N GLY A 172 -2.43 -0.38 -56.30
CA GLY A 172 -1.33 -1.16 -55.74
C GLY A 172 -1.54 -1.58 -54.28
N TRP A 173 -2.13 -0.70 -53.46
CA TRP A 173 -2.47 -0.99 -52.06
C TRP A 173 -3.59 -2.03 -51.95
N PHE A 174 -4.64 -1.95 -52.79
CA PHE A 174 -5.69 -2.96 -52.84
C PHE A 174 -5.14 -4.35 -53.18
N LEU A 175 -4.29 -4.47 -54.21
CA LEU A 175 -3.67 -5.75 -54.58
C LEU A 175 -2.79 -6.30 -53.45
N ARG A 176 -2.00 -5.43 -52.80
CA ARG A 176 -1.12 -5.79 -51.69
C ARG A 176 -1.92 -6.28 -50.48
N TYR A 177 -3.02 -5.63 -50.13
CA TYR A 177 -3.88 -6.04 -49.01
C TYR A 177 -4.65 -7.33 -49.32
N VAL A 178 -5.02 -7.59 -50.58
CA VAL A 178 -5.55 -8.91 -50.99
C VAL A 178 -4.49 -9.99 -50.78
N GLY A 179 -3.24 -9.75 -51.19
CA GLY A 179 -2.12 -10.66 -50.90
C GLY A 179 -1.92 -10.91 -49.39
N TYR A 180 -2.01 -9.86 -48.56
CA TYR A 180 -1.92 -9.99 -47.10
C TYR A 180 -3.10 -10.77 -46.50
N ALA A 181 -4.33 -10.57 -46.98
CA ALA A 181 -5.51 -11.30 -46.53
C ALA A 181 -5.41 -12.81 -46.82
N VAL A 182 -4.93 -13.18 -48.02
CA VAL A 182 -4.71 -14.59 -48.40
C VAL A 182 -3.71 -15.28 -47.45
N VAL A 183 -2.61 -14.61 -47.10
CA VAL A 183 -1.59 -15.12 -46.18
C VAL A 183 -2.08 -15.15 -44.73
N ALA A 184 -2.82 -14.13 -44.28
CA ALA A 184 -3.42 -14.07 -42.94
C ALA A 184 -4.51 -15.12 -42.69
N GLY A 185 -5.13 -15.63 -43.77
CA GLY A 185 -6.24 -16.57 -43.72
C GLY A 185 -7.59 -15.96 -43.35
N ASP A 186 -7.67 -14.63 -43.29
CA ASP A 186 -8.81 -13.87 -42.79
C ASP A 186 -8.89 -12.53 -43.57
N PRO A 187 -10.04 -12.18 -44.18
CA PRO A 187 -10.21 -10.93 -44.92
C PRO A 187 -10.42 -9.69 -44.03
N SER A 188 -10.32 -9.80 -42.70
CA SER A 188 -10.47 -8.69 -41.75
C SER A 188 -9.69 -7.41 -42.12
N ILE A 189 -8.46 -7.53 -42.65
CA ILE A 189 -7.65 -6.40 -43.12
C ILE A 189 -8.31 -5.63 -44.28
N LEU A 190 -9.09 -6.31 -45.13
CA LEU A 190 -9.86 -5.69 -46.20
C LEU A 190 -11.09 -4.99 -45.62
N VAL A 191 -11.83 -5.67 -44.73
CA VAL A 191 -13.03 -5.11 -44.08
C VAL A 191 -12.72 -3.81 -43.33
N VAL A 192 -11.69 -3.82 -42.47
CA VAL A 192 -11.30 -2.65 -41.65
C VAL A 192 -10.94 -1.43 -42.50
N ASN A 193 -10.24 -1.63 -43.62
CA ASN A 193 -9.67 -0.53 -44.42
C ASN A 193 -10.56 -0.10 -45.60
N ALA A 194 -11.42 -0.97 -46.12
CA ALA A 194 -12.33 -0.62 -47.22
C ALA A 194 -13.66 -0.05 -46.72
N ARG A 195 -14.13 -0.45 -45.54
CA ARG A 195 -15.44 -0.04 -45.03
C ARG A 195 -15.46 1.45 -44.68
N GLY A 196 -16.35 2.20 -45.32
CA GLY A 196 -16.43 3.66 -45.23
C GLY A 196 -15.39 4.41 -46.09
N LEU A 197 -14.48 3.72 -46.79
CA LEU A 197 -13.55 4.34 -47.73
C LEU A 197 -14.27 5.01 -48.91
N ARG A 198 -15.45 4.50 -49.27
CA ARG A 198 -16.33 5.05 -50.31
C ARG A 198 -16.56 6.56 -50.17
N GLU A 199 -17.00 7.01 -49.00
CA GLU A 199 -17.32 8.43 -48.71
C GLU A 199 -16.07 9.33 -48.68
N VAL A 200 -14.89 8.74 -48.45
CA VAL A 200 -13.61 9.43 -48.50
C VAL A 200 -13.15 9.59 -49.95
N LEU A 201 -13.27 8.54 -50.76
CA LEU A 201 -12.89 8.54 -52.18
C LEU A 201 -13.82 9.39 -53.04
N GLU A 202 -15.13 9.42 -52.75
CA GLU A 202 -16.13 10.20 -53.51
C GLU A 202 -15.82 11.70 -53.57
N LYS A 203 -15.05 12.22 -52.62
CA LYS A 203 -14.57 13.62 -52.59
C LYS A 203 -13.48 13.95 -53.62
N GLY A 204 -12.87 12.94 -54.25
CA GLY A 204 -11.72 13.12 -55.16
C GLY A 204 -11.63 12.14 -56.35
N CYS A 205 -12.45 11.10 -56.39
CA CYS A 205 -12.49 10.09 -57.44
C CYS A 205 -13.92 9.58 -57.65
N SER A 206 -14.22 9.05 -58.84
CA SER A 206 -15.52 8.46 -59.16
C SER A 206 -15.59 7.01 -58.67
N ILE A 207 -16.43 6.74 -57.68
CA ILE A 207 -16.65 5.38 -57.13
C ILE A 207 -16.98 4.32 -58.20
N PRO A 208 -17.77 4.61 -59.26
CA PRO A 208 -17.98 3.65 -60.35
C PRO A 208 -16.69 3.27 -61.09
N ALA A 209 -15.71 4.18 -61.22
CA ALA A 209 -14.40 3.85 -61.78
C ALA A 209 -13.60 2.94 -60.84
N THR A 210 -13.59 3.23 -59.53
CA THR A 210 -12.90 2.40 -58.54
C THR A 210 -13.46 0.98 -58.48
N LEU A 211 -14.79 0.83 -58.50
CA LEU A 211 -15.46 -0.48 -58.52
C LEU A 211 -15.17 -1.24 -59.82
N LEU A 212 -15.21 -0.57 -60.98
CA LEU A 212 -14.86 -1.19 -62.26
C LEU A 212 -13.39 -1.65 -62.27
N ALA A 213 -12.47 -0.82 -61.78
CA ALA A 213 -11.06 -1.18 -61.66
C ALA A 213 -10.84 -2.42 -60.79
N LEU A 214 -11.52 -2.50 -59.63
CA LEU A 214 -11.42 -3.67 -58.76
C LEU A 214 -12.05 -4.95 -59.36
N GLN A 215 -13.11 -4.82 -60.15
CA GLN A 215 -13.67 -5.96 -60.90
C GLN A 215 -12.68 -6.46 -61.98
N GLU A 216 -12.02 -5.56 -62.70
CA GLU A 216 -10.97 -5.91 -63.67
C GLU A 216 -9.74 -6.50 -62.96
N MET A 217 -9.31 -5.96 -61.82
CA MET A 217 -8.21 -6.55 -61.02
C MET A 217 -8.54 -7.97 -60.55
N ARG A 218 -9.80 -8.22 -60.15
CA ARG A 218 -10.29 -9.56 -59.80
C ARG A 218 -10.25 -10.51 -61.00
N ALA A 219 -10.68 -10.06 -62.18
CA ALA A 219 -10.62 -10.85 -63.41
C ALA A 219 -9.16 -11.16 -63.80
N ALA A 220 -8.31 -10.13 -63.85
CA ALA A 220 -6.87 -10.22 -64.12
C ALA A 220 -6.17 -11.20 -63.16
N ALA A 221 -6.37 -11.04 -61.85
CA ALA A 221 -5.82 -11.95 -60.84
C ALA A 221 -6.34 -13.39 -61.01
N ALA A 222 -7.62 -13.58 -61.34
CA ALA A 222 -8.17 -14.91 -61.62
C ALA A 222 -7.57 -15.58 -62.86
N THR A 223 -7.08 -14.82 -63.86
CA THR A 223 -6.34 -15.39 -65.00
C THR A 223 -4.94 -15.90 -64.63
N VAL A 224 -4.28 -15.30 -63.63
CA VAL A 224 -2.96 -15.75 -63.13
C VAL A 224 -3.03 -17.15 -62.50
N PHE A 225 -4.18 -17.53 -61.95
CA PHE A 225 -4.40 -18.84 -61.31
C PHE A 225 -5.34 -19.75 -62.12
N ARG A 226 -5.31 -19.66 -63.45
CA ARG A 226 -6.17 -20.49 -64.32
C ARG A 226 -6.01 -22.00 -64.07
N ASP A 227 -4.79 -22.43 -63.77
CA ASP A 227 -4.43 -23.85 -63.65
C ASP A 227 -4.62 -24.41 -62.22
N GLU A 228 -4.94 -23.55 -61.24
CA GLU A 228 -5.10 -23.91 -59.83
C GLU A 228 -6.45 -23.41 -59.29
N PRO A 229 -7.52 -24.22 -59.32
CA PRO A 229 -8.88 -23.75 -59.01
C PRO A 229 -9.05 -23.31 -57.55
N GLU A 230 -8.44 -24.01 -56.59
CA GLU A 230 -8.47 -23.63 -55.16
C GLU A 230 -7.77 -22.30 -54.91
N SER A 231 -6.56 -22.14 -55.45
CA SER A 231 -5.78 -20.90 -55.38
C SER A 231 -6.55 -19.72 -55.98
N ARG A 232 -7.22 -19.95 -57.12
CA ARG A 232 -8.09 -18.98 -57.79
C ARG A 232 -9.30 -18.59 -56.93
N GLN A 233 -9.99 -19.55 -56.32
CA GLN A 233 -11.14 -19.29 -55.46
C GLN A 233 -10.76 -18.40 -54.26
N LEU A 234 -9.69 -18.74 -53.54
CA LEU A 234 -9.21 -17.94 -52.39
C LEU A 234 -8.95 -16.47 -52.74
N VAL A 235 -8.35 -16.21 -53.91
CA VAL A 235 -8.08 -14.84 -54.40
C VAL A 235 -9.38 -14.13 -54.78
N VAL A 236 -10.27 -14.82 -55.51
CA VAL A 236 -11.58 -14.27 -55.92
C VAL A 236 -12.43 -13.91 -54.71
N ASP A 237 -12.46 -14.75 -53.67
CA ASP A 237 -13.20 -14.50 -52.42
C ASP A 237 -12.68 -13.26 -51.68
N CYS A 238 -11.36 -13.08 -51.60
CA CYS A 238 -10.77 -11.87 -51.03
C CYS A 238 -11.18 -10.60 -51.82
N PHE A 239 -11.16 -10.65 -53.16
CA PHE A 239 -11.66 -9.55 -53.99
C PHE A 239 -13.17 -9.32 -53.85
N ASN A 240 -13.96 -10.38 -53.67
CA ASN A 240 -15.40 -10.27 -53.46
C ASN A 240 -15.72 -9.55 -52.13
N VAL A 241 -14.99 -9.84 -51.05
CA VAL A 241 -15.10 -9.09 -49.78
C VAL A 241 -14.71 -7.62 -49.98
N LEU A 242 -13.59 -7.34 -50.66
CA LEU A 242 -13.15 -5.97 -50.93
C LEU A 242 -14.17 -5.16 -51.73
N LEU A 243 -14.73 -5.75 -52.80
CA LEU A 243 -15.78 -5.14 -53.62
C LEU A 243 -17.06 -4.88 -52.81
N LYS A 244 -17.47 -5.84 -51.97
CA LYS A 244 -18.64 -5.71 -51.10
C LYS A 244 -18.47 -4.55 -50.12
N GLU A 245 -17.40 -4.56 -49.32
CA GLU A 245 -17.19 -3.57 -48.25
C GLU A 245 -16.93 -2.15 -48.78
N LEU A 246 -16.40 -2.00 -50.01
CA LEU A 246 -16.30 -0.70 -50.68
C LEU A 246 -17.63 -0.23 -51.27
N SER A 247 -18.55 -1.14 -51.60
CA SER A 247 -19.89 -0.79 -52.09
C SER A 247 -20.83 -0.32 -50.98
N GLU A 248 -20.66 -0.83 -49.75
CA GLU A 248 -21.39 -0.40 -48.56
C GLU A 248 -21.05 1.05 -48.15
N SER A 249 -22.01 1.75 -47.52
CA SER A 249 -21.77 3.07 -46.91
C SER A 249 -20.99 2.95 -45.61
N GLY A 250 -20.42 4.07 -45.14
CA GLY A 250 -19.77 4.14 -43.84
C GLY A 250 -20.74 3.80 -42.70
N PRO A 251 -20.40 2.84 -41.81
CA PRO A 251 -21.18 2.62 -40.60
C PRO A 251 -21.14 3.85 -39.68
N SER A 252 -22.25 4.10 -38.98
CA SER A 252 -22.34 5.20 -38.02
C SER A 252 -21.35 5.00 -36.86
N PRO A 253 -20.69 6.07 -36.39
CA PRO A 253 -19.67 5.98 -35.35
C PRO A 253 -20.30 5.71 -33.98
N ARG A 254 -19.62 4.95 -33.12
CA ARG A 254 -20.08 4.68 -31.74
C ARG A 254 -20.01 5.95 -30.91
N LEU A 255 -21.15 6.39 -30.40
CA LEU A 255 -21.25 7.56 -29.51
C LEU A 255 -21.23 7.11 -28.05
N ARG A 256 -20.31 7.68 -27.27
CA ARG A 256 -20.27 7.57 -25.81
C ARG A 256 -20.85 8.89 -25.24
N PRO A 257 -22.14 8.92 -24.84
CA PRO A 257 -22.76 10.15 -24.35
C PRO A 257 -22.14 10.58 -23.02
N GLY A 258 -21.89 11.89 -22.90
CA GLY A 258 -21.39 12.49 -21.66
C GLY A 258 -22.47 12.69 -20.60
N SER A 259 -22.08 13.32 -19.51
CA SER A 259 -22.95 13.87 -18.47
C SER A 259 -22.52 15.32 -18.18
N ALA A 260 -23.18 16.00 -17.23
CA ALA A 260 -22.74 17.32 -16.78
C ALA A 260 -21.31 17.34 -16.20
N VAL A 261 -20.76 16.16 -15.84
CA VAL A 261 -19.43 16.00 -15.23
C VAL A 261 -18.46 15.28 -16.18
N ALA A 262 -18.91 14.23 -16.87
CA ALA A 262 -18.07 13.42 -17.76
C ALA A 262 -18.23 13.86 -19.23
N GLN A 263 -17.12 14.01 -19.95
CA GLN A 263 -17.15 14.38 -21.37
C GLN A 263 -17.79 13.30 -22.26
N GLY A 264 -18.52 13.73 -23.30
CA GLY A 264 -18.94 12.84 -24.38
C GLY A 264 -17.81 12.60 -25.37
N LEU A 265 -17.76 11.41 -25.97
CA LEU A 265 -16.75 11.00 -26.93
C LEU A 265 -17.36 10.18 -28.08
N GLN A 266 -16.58 9.99 -29.15
CA GLN A 266 -16.99 9.26 -30.35
C GLN A 266 -15.85 8.35 -30.82
N LEU A 267 -16.19 7.15 -31.32
CA LEU A 267 -15.25 6.20 -31.92
C LEU A 267 -15.70 5.85 -33.35
N PRO A 268 -14.83 5.92 -34.37
CA PRO A 268 -15.14 5.38 -35.69
C PRO A 268 -15.36 3.87 -35.61
N GLU A 269 -16.44 3.37 -36.23
CA GLU A 269 -16.78 1.94 -36.19
C GLU A 269 -15.70 1.06 -36.86
N SER A 270 -14.97 1.59 -37.85
CA SER A 270 -13.83 0.89 -38.47
C SER A 270 -12.71 0.57 -37.46
N TYR A 271 -12.45 1.47 -36.51
CA TYR A 271 -11.50 1.22 -35.41
C TYR A 271 -12.04 0.16 -34.42
N ALA A 272 -13.36 0.16 -34.19
CA ALA A 272 -14.00 -0.83 -33.34
C ALA A 272 -14.04 -2.23 -33.97
N ALA A 273 -14.21 -2.32 -35.30
CA ALA A 273 -14.17 -3.55 -36.08
C ALA A 273 -12.75 -4.14 -36.19
N ALA A 274 -11.71 -3.31 -36.12
CA ALA A 274 -10.31 -3.73 -36.10
C ALA A 274 -9.86 -4.33 -34.75
N ALA A 275 -10.62 -4.08 -33.68
CA ALA A 275 -10.23 -4.43 -32.32
C ALA A 275 -10.76 -5.81 -31.91
N ALA A 276 -9.97 -6.52 -31.11
CA ALA A 276 -10.39 -7.72 -30.38
C ALA A 276 -11.48 -7.40 -29.34
N LEU A 277 -12.73 -7.36 -29.78
CA LEU A 277 -13.88 -7.23 -28.88
C LEU A 277 -13.96 -8.48 -27.98
N PRO A 278 -14.08 -8.34 -26.64
CA PRO A 278 -14.34 -9.48 -25.75
C PRO A 278 -15.68 -10.15 -26.05
N GLY A 279 -15.71 -11.48 -25.99
CA GLY A 279 -16.95 -12.26 -26.08
C GLY A 279 -17.96 -11.83 -25.01
N ARG A 280 -19.19 -11.52 -25.42
CA ARG A 280 -20.26 -11.04 -24.54
C ARG A 280 -21.08 -12.20 -23.99
N TYR A 281 -21.13 -12.31 -22.66
CA TYR A 281 -21.86 -13.38 -21.95
C TYR A 281 -23.21 -12.85 -21.48
N VAL A 282 -24.30 -13.38 -22.05
CA VAL A 282 -25.68 -12.97 -21.75
C VAL A 282 -26.42 -14.16 -21.14
N MET A 283 -27.06 -13.96 -19.99
CA MET A 283 -27.76 -15.01 -19.26
C MET A 283 -29.21 -15.16 -19.73
N ARG A 284 -29.44 -16.01 -20.73
CA ARG A 284 -30.80 -16.31 -21.23
C ARG A 284 -31.38 -17.58 -20.59
N PRO A 285 -32.70 -17.67 -20.38
CA PRO A 285 -33.32 -18.81 -19.71
C PRO A 285 -33.16 -20.14 -20.48
N GLY A 286 -33.19 -20.10 -21.81
CA GLY A 286 -33.09 -21.28 -22.69
C GLY A 286 -31.67 -21.81 -22.96
N LEU A 287 -30.63 -21.26 -22.34
CA LEU A 287 -29.25 -21.74 -22.49
C LEU A 287 -29.05 -23.14 -21.89
N SER A 288 -28.15 -23.92 -22.49
CA SER A 288 -27.72 -25.20 -21.95
C SER A 288 -27.02 -25.04 -20.60
N GLY A 289 -26.99 -26.12 -19.80
CA GLY A 289 -26.30 -26.13 -18.51
C GLY A 289 -24.81 -25.78 -18.60
N ARG A 290 -24.14 -26.13 -19.71
CA ARG A 290 -22.73 -25.78 -19.98
C ARG A 290 -22.58 -24.29 -20.25
N GLU A 291 -23.39 -23.71 -21.14
CA GLU A 291 -23.35 -22.26 -21.43
C GLU A 291 -23.66 -21.43 -20.19
N LYS A 292 -24.71 -21.79 -19.43
CA LYS A 292 -25.02 -21.16 -18.14
C LYS A 292 -23.87 -21.24 -17.14
N ALA A 293 -23.07 -22.31 -17.15
CA ALA A 293 -21.88 -22.41 -16.32
C ALA A 293 -20.74 -21.49 -16.80
N GLU A 294 -20.52 -21.35 -18.11
CA GLU A 294 -19.51 -20.42 -18.64
C GLU A 294 -19.88 -18.94 -18.42
N VAL A 295 -21.17 -18.58 -18.54
CA VAL A 295 -21.67 -17.23 -18.21
C VAL A 295 -21.39 -16.90 -16.72
N VAL A 296 -21.65 -17.84 -15.80
CA VAL A 296 -21.32 -17.68 -14.38
C VAL A 296 -19.81 -17.58 -14.14
N ARG A 297 -18.98 -18.37 -14.85
CA ARG A 297 -17.51 -18.24 -14.78
C ARG A 297 -17.02 -16.90 -15.31
N ALA A 298 -17.60 -16.37 -16.39
CA ALA A 298 -17.30 -15.02 -16.88
C ALA A 298 -17.58 -13.96 -15.81
N ALA A 299 -18.70 -14.06 -15.08
CA ALA A 299 -19.02 -13.14 -13.98
C ALA A 299 -18.00 -13.23 -12.83
N TYR A 300 -17.55 -14.44 -12.43
CA TYR A 300 -16.47 -14.57 -11.46
C TYR A 300 -15.14 -13.97 -11.96
N ARG A 301 -14.79 -14.18 -13.23
CA ARG A 301 -13.56 -13.64 -13.84
C ARG A 301 -13.57 -12.11 -13.92
N GLN A 302 -14.70 -11.49 -14.23
CA GLN A 302 -14.86 -10.04 -14.19
C GLN A 302 -14.79 -9.47 -12.76
N VAL A 303 -15.61 -9.99 -11.84
CA VAL A 303 -15.81 -9.35 -10.52
C VAL A 303 -14.71 -9.73 -9.52
N LEU A 304 -14.07 -10.90 -9.67
CA LEU A 304 -13.01 -11.38 -8.78
C LEU A 304 -11.62 -11.46 -9.46
N GLU A 305 -11.51 -10.90 -10.68
CA GLU A 305 -10.32 -10.91 -11.57
C GLU A 305 -9.82 -12.31 -11.99
N ARG A 306 -10.51 -13.39 -11.58
CA ARG A 306 -10.11 -14.79 -11.83
C ARG A 306 -11.22 -15.78 -11.53
N ASP A 307 -11.16 -16.96 -12.14
CA ASP A 307 -12.04 -18.07 -11.78
C ASP A 307 -11.62 -18.70 -10.42
N VAL A 308 -12.26 -18.23 -9.35
CA VAL A 308 -12.08 -18.77 -7.98
C VAL A 308 -12.64 -20.17 -7.80
N ALA A 309 -13.58 -20.60 -8.64
CA ALA A 309 -14.21 -21.91 -8.59
C ALA A 309 -13.28 -22.98 -9.18
N LYS A 310 -12.53 -22.65 -10.24
CA LYS A 310 -11.47 -23.48 -10.82
C LYS A 310 -10.20 -23.51 -9.95
N ALA A 311 -9.78 -22.36 -9.41
CA ALA A 311 -8.51 -22.25 -8.70
C ALA A 311 -8.54 -22.69 -7.22
N TYR A 312 -9.66 -22.49 -6.51
CA TYR A 312 -9.75 -22.70 -5.05
C TYR A 312 -10.99 -23.50 -4.62
N SER A 313 -11.79 -24.00 -5.57
CA SER A 313 -13.08 -24.65 -5.31
C SER A 313 -14.08 -23.78 -4.51
N LEU A 314 -13.91 -22.45 -4.52
CA LEU A 314 -14.80 -21.51 -3.84
C LEU A 314 -15.97 -21.13 -4.76
N ARG A 315 -17.21 -21.26 -4.28
CA ARG A 315 -18.43 -20.91 -5.04
C ARG A 315 -19.48 -20.26 -4.13
N LEU A 316 -20.34 -19.43 -4.72
CA LEU A 316 -21.51 -18.87 -4.06
C LEU A 316 -22.74 -19.71 -4.43
N ALA A 317 -22.91 -20.87 -3.78
CA ALA A 317 -23.83 -21.91 -4.22
C ALA A 317 -25.29 -21.44 -4.43
N ALA A 318 -25.87 -20.72 -3.47
CA ALA A 318 -27.25 -20.23 -3.54
C ALA A 318 -27.49 -19.29 -4.75
N PRO A 319 -26.82 -18.12 -4.86
CA PRO A 319 -27.05 -17.22 -5.99
C PRO A 319 -26.62 -17.84 -7.34
N GLU A 320 -25.65 -18.77 -7.36
CA GLU A 320 -25.32 -19.54 -8.58
C GLU A 320 -26.47 -20.45 -9.03
N THR A 321 -27.19 -21.09 -8.10
CA THR A 321 -28.40 -21.85 -8.44
C THR A 321 -29.56 -20.94 -8.83
N ASP A 322 -29.75 -19.81 -8.15
CA ASP A 322 -30.85 -18.90 -8.42
C ASP A 322 -30.72 -18.20 -9.79
N VAL A 323 -29.51 -17.80 -10.19
CA VAL A 323 -29.28 -17.21 -11.53
C VAL A 323 -29.44 -18.24 -12.65
N ARG A 324 -29.00 -19.50 -12.43
CA ARG A 324 -29.19 -20.60 -13.41
C ARG A 324 -30.66 -20.93 -13.65
N ASN A 325 -31.46 -20.80 -12.60
CA ASN A 325 -32.91 -21.01 -12.61
C ASN A 325 -33.69 -19.75 -13.05
N GLY A 326 -33.03 -18.61 -13.28
CA GLY A 326 -33.68 -17.36 -13.66
C GLY A 326 -34.49 -16.68 -12.55
N ARG A 327 -34.29 -17.04 -11.27
CA ARG A 327 -34.94 -16.41 -10.12
C ARG A 327 -34.36 -15.03 -9.81
N ILE A 328 -33.10 -14.82 -10.13
CA ILE A 328 -32.39 -13.54 -10.02
C ILE A 328 -31.76 -13.22 -11.38
N SER A 329 -31.69 -11.94 -11.73
CA SER A 329 -31.03 -11.48 -12.95
C SER A 329 -29.50 -11.55 -12.83
N MET A 330 -28.78 -11.38 -13.94
CA MET A 330 -27.31 -11.30 -13.90
C MET A 330 -26.85 -10.07 -13.11
N ARG A 331 -27.59 -8.97 -13.16
CA ARG A 331 -27.37 -7.77 -12.33
C ARG A 331 -27.47 -8.07 -10.83
N GLU A 332 -28.52 -8.78 -10.41
CA GLU A 332 -28.64 -9.25 -9.02
C GLU A 332 -27.54 -10.24 -8.62
N PHE A 333 -27.15 -11.15 -9.52
CA PHE A 333 -26.05 -12.08 -9.28
C PHE A 333 -24.73 -11.33 -9.06
N VAL A 334 -24.40 -10.34 -9.90
CA VAL A 334 -23.24 -9.46 -9.75
C VAL A 334 -23.28 -8.68 -8.44
N ARG A 335 -24.44 -8.12 -8.06
CA ARG A 335 -24.64 -7.47 -6.75
C ARG A 335 -24.34 -8.45 -5.61
N SER A 336 -24.83 -9.68 -5.67
CA SER A 336 -24.59 -10.72 -4.65
C SER A 336 -23.10 -11.08 -4.49
N ILE A 337 -22.33 -11.14 -5.60
CA ILE A 337 -20.87 -11.32 -5.55
C ILE A 337 -20.23 -10.12 -4.84
N GLY A 338 -20.66 -8.89 -5.17
CA GLY A 338 -20.14 -7.66 -4.58
C GLY A 338 -20.37 -7.53 -3.08
N HIS A 339 -21.51 -8.01 -2.55
CA HIS A 339 -21.78 -8.05 -1.10
C HIS A 339 -21.09 -9.21 -0.36
N SER A 340 -20.56 -10.20 -1.09
CA SER A 340 -19.96 -11.40 -0.49
C SER A 340 -18.76 -11.12 0.41
N SER A 341 -18.55 -11.99 1.39
CA SER A 341 -17.34 -12.00 2.23
C SER A 341 -16.06 -12.27 1.43
N LEU A 342 -16.16 -12.98 0.30
CA LEU A 342 -15.06 -13.24 -0.62
C LEU A 342 -14.55 -11.94 -1.25
N TYR A 343 -15.45 -11.14 -1.84
CA TYR A 343 -15.09 -9.84 -2.42
C TYR A 343 -14.54 -8.89 -1.34
N ARG A 344 -15.18 -8.86 -0.16
CA ARG A 344 -14.72 -8.06 1.00
C ARG A 344 -13.27 -8.36 1.39
N ARG A 345 -12.94 -9.64 1.55
CA ARG A 345 -11.59 -10.09 1.92
C ARG A 345 -10.56 -9.72 0.86
N ASP A 346 -10.91 -9.89 -0.41
CA ASP A 346 -9.95 -9.83 -1.52
C ASP A 346 -9.69 -8.40 -2.04
N PHE A 347 -10.68 -7.51 -1.98
CA PHE A 347 -10.65 -6.16 -2.60
C PHE A 347 -10.96 -5.00 -1.65
N TYR A 348 -11.52 -5.24 -0.46
CA TYR A 348 -11.86 -4.17 0.49
C TYR A 348 -10.92 -4.13 1.71
N ASN A 349 -10.84 -5.22 2.49
CA ASN A 349 -10.17 -5.24 3.80
C ASN A 349 -8.68 -4.83 3.80
N ASN A 350 -7.96 -5.17 2.72
CA ASN A 350 -6.53 -4.89 2.59
C ASN A 350 -6.23 -3.60 1.81
N GLN A 351 -7.26 -2.86 1.40
CA GLN A 351 -7.15 -1.68 0.54
C GLN A 351 -7.57 -0.42 1.29
N SER A 352 -7.07 0.74 0.85
CA SER A 352 -7.63 2.03 1.29
C SER A 352 -9.01 2.23 0.65
N ASN A 353 -9.94 2.94 1.32
CA ASN A 353 -11.24 3.29 0.73
C ASN A 353 -11.09 3.93 -0.66
N SER A 354 -10.06 4.77 -0.84
CA SER A 354 -9.74 5.40 -2.13
C SER A 354 -9.38 4.38 -3.21
N ARG A 355 -8.62 3.32 -2.88
CA ARG A 355 -8.26 2.26 -3.82
C ARG A 355 -9.41 1.28 -4.05
N ALA A 356 -10.23 1.00 -3.02
CA ALA A 356 -11.43 0.18 -3.14
C ALA A 356 -12.46 0.77 -4.11
N VAL A 357 -12.61 2.10 -4.17
CA VAL A 357 -13.42 2.78 -5.21
C VAL A 357 -12.87 2.45 -6.60
N GLU A 358 -11.57 2.66 -6.85
CA GLU A 358 -10.95 2.45 -8.16
C GLU A 358 -11.11 1.00 -8.67
N LEU A 359 -10.98 0.02 -7.77
CA LEU A 359 -11.21 -1.39 -8.06
C LEU A 359 -12.71 -1.67 -8.32
N ALA A 360 -13.62 -1.15 -7.52
CA ALA A 360 -15.06 -1.33 -7.75
C ALA A 360 -15.52 -0.81 -9.13
N PHE A 361 -14.97 0.32 -9.59
CA PHE A 361 -15.20 0.83 -10.95
C PHE A 361 -14.74 -0.17 -12.03
N ARG A 362 -13.58 -0.83 -11.85
CA ARG A 362 -13.14 -1.93 -12.73
C ARG A 362 -14.16 -3.08 -12.74
N HIS A 363 -14.54 -3.58 -11.57
CA HIS A 363 -15.32 -4.82 -11.45
C HIS A 363 -16.77 -4.66 -11.94
N PHE A 364 -17.46 -3.59 -11.51
CA PHE A 364 -18.90 -3.42 -11.78
C PHE A 364 -19.19 -2.60 -13.03
N LEU A 365 -18.37 -1.60 -13.35
CA LEU A 365 -18.57 -0.75 -14.54
C LEU A 365 -17.57 -1.05 -15.68
N GLY A 366 -16.61 -1.95 -15.50
CA GLY A 366 -15.67 -2.31 -16.56
C GLY A 366 -14.71 -1.20 -16.99
N ARG A 367 -14.69 -0.05 -16.31
CA ARG A 367 -13.90 1.14 -16.69
C ARG A 367 -13.18 1.77 -15.51
N GLY A 368 -12.26 2.69 -15.79
CA GLY A 368 -11.71 3.60 -14.80
C GLY A 368 -12.66 4.74 -14.43
N VAL A 369 -12.31 5.46 -13.36
CA VAL A 369 -13.00 6.70 -12.98
C VAL A 369 -12.70 7.78 -14.02
N SER A 370 -13.71 8.49 -14.50
CA SER A 370 -13.59 9.56 -15.51
C SER A 370 -13.07 10.86 -14.90
N THR A 371 -13.59 11.24 -13.73
CA THR A 371 -13.36 12.58 -13.14
C THR A 371 -13.15 12.55 -11.62
N LEU A 372 -12.61 13.65 -11.10
CA LEU A 372 -12.43 13.85 -9.66
C LEU A 372 -13.76 14.01 -8.90
N GLU A 373 -14.82 14.46 -9.56
CA GLU A 373 -16.14 14.66 -8.94
C GLU A 373 -16.91 13.34 -8.83
N GLU A 374 -16.88 12.51 -9.87
CA GLU A 374 -17.33 11.10 -9.81
C GLU A 374 -16.61 10.34 -8.69
N PHE A 375 -15.28 10.49 -8.58
CA PHE A 375 -14.51 9.90 -7.49
C PHE A 375 -14.99 10.36 -6.10
N ARG A 376 -15.27 11.66 -5.94
CA ARG A 376 -15.71 12.23 -4.66
C ARG A 376 -17.09 11.72 -4.24
N GLN A 377 -18.02 11.59 -5.19
CA GLN A 377 -19.36 11.05 -4.93
C GLN A 377 -19.27 9.59 -4.47
N ALA A 378 -18.59 8.73 -5.23
CA ALA A 378 -18.38 7.33 -4.85
C ALA A 378 -17.65 7.20 -3.51
N PHE A 379 -16.58 7.98 -3.29
CA PHE A 379 -15.83 7.97 -2.03
C PHE A 379 -16.65 8.40 -0.81
N ALA A 380 -17.59 9.35 -0.98
CA ALA A 380 -18.52 9.73 0.08
C ALA A 380 -19.44 8.56 0.47
N VAL A 381 -19.97 7.82 -0.53
CA VAL A 381 -20.79 6.61 -0.32
C VAL A 381 -20.01 5.52 0.43
N VAL A 382 -18.76 5.22 0.03
CA VAL A 382 -17.92 4.24 0.78
C VAL A 382 -17.69 4.69 2.21
N SER A 383 -17.47 5.99 2.42
CA SER A 383 -17.11 6.52 3.74
C SER A 383 -18.28 6.53 4.73
N SER A 384 -19.53 6.56 4.25
CA SER A 384 -20.73 6.47 5.10
C SER A 384 -21.32 5.06 5.20
N GLY A 385 -21.44 4.35 4.07
CA GLY A 385 -22.12 3.05 3.97
C GLY A 385 -21.20 1.84 3.77
N GLY A 386 -19.88 2.05 3.66
CA GLY A 386 -18.90 0.98 3.43
C GLY A 386 -19.01 0.34 2.05
N GLN A 387 -18.54 -0.91 1.95
CA GLN A 387 -18.51 -1.68 0.70
C GLN A 387 -19.89 -1.91 0.08
N GLY A 388 -20.91 -2.26 0.88
CA GLY A 388 -22.22 -2.65 0.34
C GLY A 388 -22.87 -1.51 -0.43
N ALA A 389 -22.98 -0.34 0.22
CA ALA A 389 -23.53 0.86 -0.40
C ALA A 389 -22.76 1.31 -1.66
N LEU A 390 -21.45 1.04 -1.76
CA LEU A 390 -20.69 1.30 -2.99
C LEU A 390 -21.10 0.37 -4.14
N VAL A 391 -21.28 -0.92 -3.86
CA VAL A 391 -21.72 -1.90 -4.87
C VAL A 391 -23.10 -1.51 -5.38
N ASP A 392 -24.03 -1.22 -4.46
CA ASP A 392 -25.39 -0.82 -4.81
C ASP A 392 -25.39 0.48 -5.63
N PHE A 393 -24.67 1.51 -5.20
CA PHE A 393 -24.52 2.77 -5.95
C PHE A 393 -24.00 2.59 -7.39
N LEU A 394 -23.07 1.66 -7.62
CA LEU A 394 -22.53 1.40 -8.97
C LEU A 394 -23.48 0.55 -9.82
N VAL A 395 -24.07 -0.49 -9.24
CA VAL A 395 -25.01 -1.41 -9.93
C VAL A 395 -26.37 -0.76 -10.20
N ASP A 396 -26.75 0.26 -9.42
CA ASP A 396 -27.96 1.06 -9.61
C ASP A 396 -27.75 2.33 -10.44
N SER A 397 -26.54 2.53 -10.96
CA SER A 397 -26.27 3.62 -11.90
C SER A 397 -27.01 3.41 -13.23
N ALA A 398 -27.54 4.50 -13.79
CA ALA A 398 -28.15 4.48 -15.13
C ALA A 398 -27.17 4.06 -16.24
N GLU A 399 -25.85 4.22 -16.01
CA GLU A 399 -24.81 3.71 -16.90
C GLU A 399 -24.77 2.18 -16.92
N TYR A 400 -24.81 1.52 -15.74
CA TYR A 400 -24.86 0.06 -15.66
C TYR A 400 -26.06 -0.49 -16.44
N GLY A 401 -27.24 0.09 -16.20
CA GLY A 401 -28.48 -0.29 -16.90
C GLY A 401 -28.40 -0.09 -18.43
N ARG A 402 -27.77 0.99 -18.91
CA ARG A 402 -27.60 1.26 -20.34
C ARG A 402 -26.59 0.33 -21.03
N VAL A 403 -25.49 -0.01 -20.36
CA VAL A 403 -24.38 -0.76 -20.97
C VAL A 403 -24.59 -2.28 -20.86
N TYR A 404 -25.05 -2.77 -19.71
CA TYR A 404 -25.16 -4.21 -19.43
C TYR A 404 -26.61 -4.70 -19.35
N GLY A 405 -27.56 -3.81 -19.01
CA GLY A 405 -28.93 -4.19 -18.71
C GLY A 405 -29.00 -5.12 -17.49
N GLU A 406 -29.85 -6.14 -17.56
CA GLU A 406 -30.04 -7.10 -16.45
C GLU A 406 -29.51 -8.51 -16.74
N GLU A 407 -29.30 -8.86 -18.02
CA GLU A 407 -28.88 -10.19 -18.46
C GLU A 407 -27.38 -10.31 -18.77
N THR A 408 -26.71 -9.21 -19.12
CA THR A 408 -25.31 -9.24 -19.58
C THR A 408 -24.34 -9.22 -18.40
N VAL A 409 -23.32 -10.07 -18.46
CA VAL A 409 -22.19 -10.01 -17.54
C VAL A 409 -21.36 -8.76 -17.84
N PRO A 410 -20.96 -7.95 -16.83
CA PRO A 410 -20.07 -6.82 -17.07
C PRO A 410 -18.74 -7.25 -17.69
N TYR A 411 -18.16 -6.41 -18.53
CA TYR A 411 -16.91 -6.66 -19.24
C TYR A 411 -16.03 -5.41 -19.24
N LEU A 412 -14.71 -5.61 -19.41
CA LEU A 412 -13.76 -4.51 -19.48
C LEU A 412 -13.96 -3.70 -20.77
N ARG A 413 -14.20 -2.40 -20.61
CA ARG A 413 -14.42 -1.44 -21.69
C ARG A 413 -13.10 -0.79 -22.07
N ASP A 414 -12.29 -1.56 -22.79
CA ASP A 414 -10.97 -1.12 -23.24
C ASP A 414 -11.01 -0.55 -24.67
N LEU A 415 -9.88 -0.59 -25.40
CA LEU A 415 -9.74 -0.07 -26.76
C LEU A 415 -10.67 -0.81 -27.73
N GLY A 416 -11.31 -0.06 -28.63
CA GLY A 416 -12.21 -0.61 -29.64
C GLY A 416 -13.65 -0.80 -29.17
N GLU A 417 -13.89 -1.14 -27.90
CA GLU A 417 -15.26 -1.21 -27.35
C GLU A 417 -15.89 0.18 -27.22
N GLU A 418 -15.20 1.11 -26.52
CA GLU A 418 -15.64 2.49 -26.32
C GLU A 418 -14.52 3.51 -26.58
N ALA A 419 -14.91 4.75 -26.88
CA ALA A 419 -14.00 5.88 -26.97
C ALA A 419 -13.36 6.20 -25.60
N GLN A 420 -12.03 6.14 -25.55
CA GLN A 420 -11.22 6.31 -24.33
C GLN A 420 -10.88 7.79 -24.08
N GLU A 421 -10.91 8.20 -22.81
CA GLU A 421 -10.57 9.56 -22.40
C GLU A 421 -9.05 9.72 -22.22
N SER A 422 -8.49 10.84 -22.68
CA SER A 422 -7.06 11.13 -22.51
C SER A 422 -6.67 11.38 -21.05
N ALA A 423 -7.58 11.95 -20.24
CA ALA A 423 -7.34 12.34 -18.86
C ALA A 423 -7.02 11.16 -17.92
N ASN A 424 -7.62 10.00 -18.17
CA ASN A 424 -7.44 8.77 -17.39
C ASN A 424 -6.76 7.63 -18.18
N TRP A 425 -6.08 7.93 -19.29
CA TRP A 425 -5.35 6.95 -20.09
C TRP A 425 -4.41 6.05 -19.27
N GLY A 426 -3.41 6.64 -18.61
CA GLY A 426 -2.42 5.89 -17.83
C GLY A 426 -2.99 5.07 -16.66
N PRO A 427 -3.94 5.59 -15.85
CA PRO A 427 -4.57 4.83 -14.78
C PRO A 427 -5.47 3.71 -15.30
N ASN A 428 -6.20 3.88 -16.41
CA ASN A 428 -7.02 2.81 -17.01
C ASN A 428 -6.13 1.63 -17.42
N ARG A 429 -5.03 1.90 -18.13
CA ARG A 429 -4.04 0.90 -18.58
C ARG A 429 -3.46 0.11 -17.41
N LYS A 430 -3.17 0.77 -16.30
CA LYS A 430 -2.70 0.12 -15.06
C LYS A 430 -3.82 -0.64 -14.33
N LEU A 431 -5.06 -0.14 -14.40
CA LEU A 431 -6.22 -0.71 -13.71
C LEU A 431 -6.68 -2.03 -14.34
N PHE A 432 -6.57 -2.21 -15.66
CA PHE A 432 -7.01 -3.43 -16.33
C PHE A 432 -6.02 -4.61 -16.24
N ASN A 433 -4.81 -4.40 -15.75
CA ASN A 433 -3.84 -5.49 -15.54
C ASN A 433 -4.18 -6.29 -14.26
N TYR A 434 -3.83 -7.59 -14.21
CA TYR A 434 -3.92 -8.39 -12.98
C TYR A 434 -3.09 -7.80 -11.82
N ALA A 435 -2.03 -7.05 -12.14
CA ALA A 435 -1.18 -6.36 -11.18
C ALA A 435 -1.90 -5.23 -10.42
N ALA A 436 -3.06 -4.76 -10.89
CA ALA A 436 -3.83 -3.69 -10.26
C ALA A 436 -4.17 -4.00 -8.79
N ARG A 437 -4.52 -5.25 -8.47
CA ARG A 437 -4.86 -5.69 -7.11
C ARG A 437 -3.76 -5.45 -6.08
N PHE A 438 -2.49 -5.57 -6.49
CA PHE A 438 -1.35 -5.42 -5.58
C PHE A 438 -0.94 -3.95 -5.36
N GLN A 439 -1.48 -3.02 -6.13
CA GLN A 439 -1.24 -1.58 -5.96
C GLN A 439 -2.13 -1.02 -4.84
N GLY A 440 -1.58 -0.87 -3.64
CA GLY A 440 -2.30 -0.27 -2.50
C GLY A 440 -2.46 1.26 -2.55
N SER A 441 -1.66 1.95 -3.37
CA SER A 441 -1.76 3.41 -3.58
C SER A 441 -2.81 3.75 -4.64
N PRO A 442 -3.75 4.69 -4.36
CA PRO A 442 -4.75 5.09 -5.34
C PRO A 442 -4.13 5.88 -6.49
N GLN A 443 -4.58 5.61 -7.72
CA GLN A 443 -4.00 6.13 -8.96
C GLN A 443 -4.80 7.30 -9.57
N TYR A 444 -6.12 7.32 -9.42
CA TYR A 444 -7.01 8.27 -10.09
C TYR A 444 -7.05 9.60 -9.33
N VAL A 445 -7.36 9.55 -8.03
CA VAL A 445 -7.41 10.76 -7.19
C VAL A 445 -6.06 11.47 -7.13
N THR A 446 -4.95 10.74 -7.17
CA THR A 446 -3.59 11.28 -7.18
C THR A 446 -3.24 11.88 -8.54
N SER A 447 -3.60 11.24 -9.66
CA SER A 447 -3.44 11.80 -11.01
C SER A 447 -4.28 13.06 -11.21
N PHE A 448 -5.60 13.02 -10.95
CA PHE A 448 -6.49 14.16 -11.16
C PHE A 448 -6.19 15.35 -10.23
N SER A 449 -5.78 15.09 -8.98
CA SER A 449 -5.34 16.18 -8.09
C SER A 449 -3.95 16.71 -8.45
N GLY A 450 -3.05 15.86 -8.96
CA GLY A 450 -1.73 16.24 -9.46
C GLY A 450 -1.83 17.17 -10.68
N GLN A 451 -2.66 16.82 -11.67
CA GLN A 451 -2.91 17.62 -12.88
C GLN A 451 -3.45 19.03 -12.58
N ARG A 452 -4.11 19.23 -11.43
CA ARG A 452 -4.64 20.54 -10.97
C ARG A 452 -3.68 21.27 -9.99
N ARG A 453 -2.49 20.74 -9.71
CA ARG A 453 -1.50 21.29 -8.77
C ARG A 453 -0.22 21.73 -9.50
N PRO A 454 0.59 22.64 -8.91
CA PRO A 454 1.95 22.89 -9.38
C PRO A 454 2.81 21.61 -9.30
N LEU A 455 4.02 21.67 -9.88
CA LEU A 455 4.98 20.56 -9.85
C LEU A 455 5.19 20.03 -8.41
N PRO A 456 5.17 18.70 -8.19
CA PRO A 456 5.38 18.11 -6.88
C PRO A 456 6.84 18.25 -6.42
N ASP A 457 7.07 18.34 -5.11
CA ASP A 457 8.40 18.20 -4.52
C ASP A 457 8.86 16.73 -4.60
N GLN A 458 9.62 16.41 -5.65
CA GLN A 458 10.29 15.13 -5.85
C GLN A 458 11.50 15.33 -6.79
N HIS A 459 12.38 14.34 -6.84
CA HIS A 459 13.45 14.28 -7.84
C HIS A 459 12.94 14.39 -9.30
N ALA A 460 13.71 15.05 -10.17
CA ALA A 460 13.31 15.36 -11.56
C ALA A 460 12.94 14.10 -12.37
N TYR A 461 13.71 13.03 -12.18
CA TYR A 461 13.47 11.71 -12.80
C TYR A 461 12.44 10.84 -12.06
N GLY A 462 11.67 11.40 -11.12
CA GLY A 462 10.61 10.73 -10.35
C GLY A 462 11.01 10.34 -8.92
N GLY A 463 10.04 10.37 -7.98
CA GLY A 463 10.27 10.32 -6.54
C GLY A 463 10.82 9.03 -5.91
N ALA A 464 11.21 8.01 -6.69
CA ALA A 464 11.94 6.84 -6.19
C ALA A 464 13.47 6.97 -6.41
N ASN A 465 13.90 8.09 -6.99
CA ASN A 465 15.31 8.45 -7.15
C ASN A 465 15.85 9.32 -6.01
N ASP A 466 14.98 9.78 -5.10
CA ASP A 466 15.40 10.30 -3.80
C ASP A 466 15.74 9.13 -2.86
N PRO A 467 16.94 9.06 -2.26
CA PRO A 467 17.22 8.14 -1.16
C PRO A 467 16.51 8.62 0.12
N LEU A 468 16.19 7.68 1.01
CA LEU A 468 15.66 8.00 2.33
C LEU A 468 16.72 8.69 3.19
N ALA A 469 16.36 9.78 3.88
CA ALA A 469 17.24 10.46 4.82
C ALA A 469 17.54 9.63 6.08
N ASN A 470 18.55 8.78 5.99
CA ASN A 470 19.18 8.07 7.10
C ASN A 470 20.68 8.43 7.19
N GLN A 471 21.37 7.90 8.20
CA GLN A 471 22.82 8.10 8.38
C GLN A 471 23.67 7.10 7.58
N TYR A 472 23.07 5.98 7.14
CA TYR A 472 23.79 4.82 6.62
C TYR A 472 23.20 4.31 5.29
N GLY A 473 24.03 4.33 4.24
CA GLY A 473 23.76 3.62 3.00
C GLY A 473 22.72 4.26 2.07
N ALA A 474 22.59 3.67 0.88
CA ALA A 474 21.77 4.18 -0.21
C ALA A 474 20.42 3.46 -0.30
N VAL A 475 19.51 3.72 0.64
CA VAL A 475 18.20 3.07 0.67
C VAL A 475 17.18 3.88 -0.14
N PHE A 476 16.66 3.27 -1.21
CA PHE A 476 15.64 3.89 -2.08
C PHE A 476 14.27 3.21 -1.92
N PRO A 477 13.16 3.94 -2.11
CA PRO A 477 11.85 3.34 -2.34
C PRO A 477 11.88 2.38 -3.56
N SER A 478 11.27 1.21 -3.41
CA SER A 478 11.11 0.25 -4.51
C SER A 478 10.14 0.77 -5.57
N SER A 479 10.57 0.89 -6.82
CA SER A 479 9.70 1.26 -7.95
C SER A 479 8.63 0.22 -8.26
N THR A 480 8.90 -1.06 -7.99
CA THR A 480 8.02 -2.21 -8.29
C THR A 480 6.95 -2.45 -7.22
N ASN A 481 7.37 -2.62 -5.96
CA ASN A 481 6.46 -3.08 -4.89
C ASN A 481 5.60 -1.95 -4.28
N ALA A 482 5.97 -0.68 -4.48
CA ALA A 482 5.25 0.46 -3.90
C ALA A 482 5.47 1.75 -4.72
N PRO A 483 4.94 1.85 -5.96
CA PRO A 483 5.04 3.06 -6.77
C PRO A 483 4.22 4.20 -6.17
N LYS A 484 4.82 4.93 -5.22
CA LYS A 484 4.39 6.27 -4.79
C LYS A 484 4.81 7.36 -5.79
N THR A 485 5.53 6.98 -6.83
CA THR A 485 6.09 7.88 -7.84
C THR A 485 5.02 8.34 -8.83
N LEU A 486 4.67 9.60 -8.73
CA LEU A 486 3.98 10.31 -9.81
C LEU A 486 5.02 10.68 -10.88
N ALA A 487 4.74 10.44 -12.15
CA ALA A 487 5.56 11.02 -13.21
C ALA A 487 5.23 12.51 -13.30
N ALA A 488 6.23 13.39 -13.43
CA ALA A 488 6.01 14.82 -13.52
C ALA A 488 6.91 15.42 -14.61
N GLY A 489 6.38 16.40 -15.34
CA GLY A 489 7.06 17.04 -16.47
C GLY A 489 8.06 18.10 -16.01
N PHE A 490 9.20 17.69 -15.44
CA PHE A 490 10.27 18.62 -15.07
C PHE A 490 11.04 19.09 -16.31
N GLY A 491 11.01 20.40 -16.57
CA GLY A 491 11.86 21.03 -17.58
C GLY A 491 13.35 21.02 -17.19
N TYR A 492 14.22 21.26 -18.17
CA TYR A 492 15.68 21.25 -17.98
C TYR A 492 16.13 22.25 -16.89
N ASP A 493 15.66 23.49 -16.97
CA ASP A 493 15.97 24.60 -16.06
C ASP A 493 15.18 24.57 -14.74
N SER A 494 14.48 23.47 -14.44
CA SER A 494 13.73 23.35 -13.19
C SER A 494 14.66 23.28 -11.97
N ARG A 495 14.27 23.96 -10.90
CA ARG A 495 15.00 23.97 -9.61
C ARG A 495 14.10 23.56 -8.46
N ARG A 496 14.53 22.55 -7.71
CA ARG A 496 13.89 22.05 -6.49
C ARG A 496 14.21 22.96 -5.31
N LEU A 497 13.23 23.11 -4.42
CA LEU A 497 13.34 23.91 -3.21
C LEU A 497 13.85 23.04 -2.05
N PHE A 498 14.90 23.50 -1.38
CA PHE A 498 15.47 22.80 -0.22
C PHE A 498 15.31 23.60 1.07
N VAL A 499 15.33 22.87 2.17
CA VAL A 499 15.33 23.44 3.51
C VAL A 499 16.76 23.36 4.05
N GLY A 500 17.30 24.47 4.56
CA GLY A 500 18.60 24.47 5.23
C GLY A 500 18.55 23.61 6.50
N SER A 501 19.63 22.87 6.78
CA SER A 501 19.74 22.04 7.99
C SER A 501 19.87 22.86 9.28
N ALA A 502 20.28 24.13 9.16
CA ALA A 502 20.45 25.08 10.26
C ALA A 502 19.73 26.42 9.99
N PRO A 503 19.24 27.13 11.03
CA PRO A 503 18.77 28.50 10.88
C PRO A 503 19.92 29.41 10.47
N GLY A 504 19.67 30.32 9.51
CA GLY A 504 20.71 31.14 8.88
C GLY A 504 21.28 30.57 7.58
N LEU A 505 21.08 29.27 7.28
CA LEU A 505 21.22 28.72 5.91
C LEU A 505 19.98 29.07 5.06
N SER A 506 19.56 30.34 5.09
CA SER A 506 18.40 30.85 4.38
C SER A 506 18.76 31.14 2.93
N ALA A 507 18.48 30.17 2.06
CA ALA A 507 18.66 30.18 0.61
C ALA A 507 20.11 30.41 0.13
N GLN A 508 20.62 29.44 -0.64
CA GLN A 508 21.90 29.48 -1.36
C GLN A 508 22.03 30.66 -2.38
N MET A 509 20.95 31.43 -2.55
CA MET A 509 20.85 32.66 -3.36
C MET A 509 21.41 33.91 -2.64
N GLY A 510 21.82 33.81 -1.38
CA GLY A 510 22.59 34.86 -0.70
C GLY A 510 24.04 34.97 -1.21
N SER A 511 24.73 36.02 -0.75
CA SER A 511 26.15 36.30 -1.05
C SER A 511 27.08 35.16 -0.62
N ALA A 512 28.32 35.14 -1.12
CA ALA A 512 29.27 34.06 -0.84
C ALA A 512 29.49 33.77 0.67
N ASP A 513 29.37 34.79 1.53
CA ASP A 513 29.52 34.63 2.97
C ASP A 513 28.36 33.88 3.66
N SER A 514 27.18 33.79 3.03
CA SER A 514 26.07 32.96 3.55
C SER A 514 26.32 31.45 3.37
N ARG A 515 27.33 31.08 2.58
CA ARG A 515 27.69 29.69 2.26
C ARG A 515 28.72 29.10 3.23
N LYS A 516 29.41 29.94 4.01
CA LYS A 516 30.44 29.52 4.97
C LYS A 516 29.80 28.84 6.19
N PRO A 517 30.42 27.79 6.76
CA PRO A 517 29.90 27.12 7.94
C PRO A 517 29.93 28.04 9.16
N ARG A 518 28.76 28.27 9.77
CA ARG A 518 28.62 28.87 11.11
C ARG A 518 28.20 27.79 12.10
N PRO A 519 28.87 27.61 13.25
CA PRO A 519 28.41 26.71 14.28
C PRO A 519 27.05 27.20 14.80
N THR A 520 26.06 26.31 14.84
CA THR A 520 24.69 26.61 15.28
C THR A 520 24.18 25.51 16.19
N ILE A 521 23.33 25.87 17.16
CA ILE A 521 22.80 24.94 18.18
C ILE A 521 21.87 23.87 17.57
N SER A 522 21.24 24.17 16.43
CA SER A 522 20.23 23.32 15.78
C SER A 522 20.66 22.77 14.42
N GLY A 523 21.91 22.99 14.00
CA GLY A 523 22.51 22.39 12.80
C GLY A 523 23.39 21.17 13.12
N PRO A 524 23.90 20.47 12.09
CA PRO A 524 24.89 19.41 12.30
C PRO A 524 26.22 19.97 12.82
N LYS A 525 26.96 19.14 13.58
CA LYS A 525 28.28 19.50 14.10
C LYS A 525 29.28 19.66 12.95
N VAL A 526 29.71 20.89 12.70
CA VAL A 526 30.82 21.19 11.78
C VAL A 526 32.13 20.78 12.44
N VAL A 527 32.95 19.97 11.75
CA VAL A 527 34.27 19.53 12.19
C VAL A 527 35.31 20.11 11.23
N ARG A 528 36.37 20.70 11.78
CA ARG A 528 37.50 21.27 11.03
C ARG A 528 38.82 20.69 11.54
N LEU A 529 39.75 20.49 10.62
CA LEU A 529 41.15 20.28 10.93
C LEU A 529 41.73 21.63 11.40
N GLN A 530 42.01 21.76 12.70
CA GLN A 530 42.58 22.97 13.27
C GLN A 530 44.03 22.70 13.69
N GLN A 531 44.98 23.35 13.04
CA GLN A 531 46.36 23.43 13.54
C GLN A 531 46.39 24.39 14.74
N VAL A 532 46.20 23.86 15.95
CA VAL A 532 46.26 24.68 17.17
C VAL A 532 47.72 24.91 17.55
N ALA A 533 48.24 26.09 17.22
CA ALA A 533 49.47 26.62 17.80
C ALA A 533 49.25 26.87 19.31
N THR A 534 49.45 25.83 20.12
CA THR A 534 49.21 25.86 21.57
C THR A 534 50.45 26.42 22.27
N GLY A 535 50.54 27.75 22.34
CA GLY A 535 51.64 28.45 22.98
C GLY A 535 51.23 29.86 23.43
N GLY A 536 50.84 29.99 24.68
CA GLY A 536 50.71 31.31 25.31
C GLY A 536 52.09 31.91 25.58
N ALA A 537 52.38 33.05 24.95
CA ALA A 537 53.47 33.98 25.26
C ALA A 537 54.92 33.44 25.29
N SER A 538 55.59 33.45 24.12
CA SER A 538 57.03 33.73 24.05
C SER A 538 57.40 34.40 22.72
N ILE A 539 58.21 35.46 22.79
CA ILE A 539 58.62 36.33 21.68
C ILE A 539 59.52 35.55 20.69
N PRO A 540 59.40 35.73 19.36
CA PRO A 540 60.29 35.08 18.41
C PRO A 540 61.68 35.73 18.43
N HIS A 541 62.74 34.92 18.52
CA HIS A 541 64.09 35.32 18.13
C HIS A 541 64.75 34.24 17.27
N ARG A 542 64.96 34.61 16.00
CA ARG A 542 65.93 34.10 15.01
C ARG A 542 66.18 32.57 14.96
N GLY A 543 65.66 31.93 13.91
CA GLY A 543 66.29 30.75 13.32
C GLY A 543 65.88 29.38 13.86
N GLY A 544 64.58 29.09 13.92
CA GLY A 544 64.07 27.73 14.13
C GLY A 544 62.70 27.56 13.49
N GLN A 545 62.47 26.46 12.76
CA GLN A 545 61.14 26.17 12.22
C GLN A 545 60.17 25.80 13.37
N PRO A 546 58.89 26.23 13.29
CA PRO A 546 57.91 25.91 14.32
C PRO A 546 57.60 24.41 14.32
N SER A 547 57.99 23.71 15.38
CA SER A 547 57.63 22.30 15.55
C SER A 547 56.12 22.15 15.80
N ILE A 548 55.38 21.69 14.79
CA ILE A 548 53.93 21.45 14.86
C ILE A 548 53.70 20.16 15.66
N ARG A 549 53.29 20.29 16.93
CA ARG A 549 52.78 19.16 17.72
C ARG A 549 51.27 19.07 17.56
N TYR A 550 50.83 18.23 16.63
CA TYR A 550 49.43 17.85 16.50
C TYR A 550 48.95 17.19 17.79
N THR A 551 47.76 17.55 18.27
CA THR A 551 47.09 16.75 19.30
C THR A 551 46.38 15.59 18.60
N GLU A 552 46.98 14.40 18.62
CA GLU A 552 46.53 13.18 17.92
C GLU A 552 45.04 12.86 18.12
N SER A 553 44.50 13.17 19.30
CA SER A 553 43.08 12.99 19.62
C SER A 553 42.14 13.88 18.79
N SER A 554 42.61 15.05 18.32
CA SER A 554 41.84 15.97 17.49
C SER A 554 41.84 15.56 16.01
N THR A 555 42.99 15.16 15.45
CA THR A 555 43.11 14.64 14.08
C THR A 555 42.32 13.35 13.92
N GLN A 556 42.43 12.41 14.87
CA GLN A 556 41.66 11.17 14.85
C GLN A 556 40.13 11.41 14.95
N ALA A 557 39.69 12.47 15.65
CA ALA A 557 38.28 12.87 15.66
C ALA A 557 37.81 13.44 14.30
N VAL A 558 38.70 14.10 13.55
CA VAL A 558 38.46 14.54 12.16
C VAL A 558 38.37 13.33 11.22
N VAL A 559 39.33 12.40 11.27
CA VAL A 559 39.34 11.14 10.50
C VAL A 559 38.05 10.35 10.74
N ALA A 560 37.66 10.16 12.01
CA ALA A 560 36.41 9.51 12.38
C ALA A 560 35.16 10.25 11.85
N ALA A 561 35.18 11.58 11.73
CA ALA A 561 34.10 12.36 11.13
C ALA A 561 34.05 12.17 9.60
N VAL A 562 35.20 12.15 8.92
CA VAL A 562 35.29 11.89 7.47
C VAL A 562 34.68 10.54 7.10
N TYR A 563 35.04 9.46 7.80
CA TYR A 563 34.44 8.14 7.52
C TYR A 563 32.93 8.11 7.78
N ARG A 564 32.46 8.67 8.92
CA ARG A 564 31.02 8.78 9.19
C ARG A 564 30.28 9.53 8.09
N GLN A 565 30.86 10.61 7.56
CA GLN A 565 30.25 11.39 6.48
C GLN A 565 30.27 10.65 5.13
N ILE A 566 31.42 10.09 4.72
CA ILE A 566 31.59 9.52 3.37
C ILE A 566 31.09 8.08 3.29
N LEU A 567 31.45 7.22 4.24
CA LEU A 567 31.03 5.80 4.26
C LEU A 567 29.68 5.58 4.96
N GLY A 568 29.16 6.57 5.71
CA GLY A 568 27.98 6.42 6.58
C GLY A 568 28.26 5.66 7.89
N THR A 569 29.52 5.29 8.11
CA THR A 569 30.01 4.42 9.20
C THR A 569 31.45 4.78 9.50
N LEU A 570 31.97 4.45 10.69
CA LEU A 570 33.40 4.61 11.00
C LEU A 570 34.35 3.76 10.11
N GLY A 571 33.80 2.83 9.32
CA GLY A 571 34.55 1.80 8.60
C GLY A 571 34.83 0.61 9.50
N TYR A 572 34.78 -0.60 8.93
CA TYR A 572 35.38 -1.76 9.60
C TYR A 572 36.92 -1.63 9.55
N GLU A 573 37.62 -2.38 10.40
CA GLU A 573 39.09 -2.31 10.53
C GLU A 573 39.82 -2.49 9.19
N GLY A 574 39.40 -3.48 8.38
CA GLY A 574 39.89 -3.70 6.99
C GLY A 574 39.24 -2.81 5.90
N GLU A 575 38.55 -1.74 6.27
CA GLU A 575 38.05 -0.69 5.36
C GLU A 575 38.75 0.66 5.54
N ARG A 576 39.46 0.86 6.66
CA ARG A 576 40.23 2.08 6.93
C ARG A 576 41.51 2.11 6.10
N LEU A 577 41.89 3.32 5.68
CA LEU A 577 43.06 3.59 4.84
C LEU A 577 44.20 4.13 5.71
N SER A 578 44.79 3.26 6.53
CA SER A 578 45.82 3.64 7.53
C SER A 578 46.99 4.44 6.95
N SER A 579 47.46 4.11 5.73
CA SER A 579 48.52 4.87 5.05
C SER A 579 48.15 6.32 4.77
N GLU A 580 46.87 6.59 4.50
CA GLU A 580 46.37 7.93 4.17
C GLU A 580 45.95 8.69 5.42
N GLU A 581 45.57 7.98 6.49
CA GLU A 581 45.37 8.55 7.82
C GLU A 581 46.69 9.12 8.36
N VAL A 582 47.77 8.35 8.29
CA VAL A 582 49.12 8.80 8.71
C VAL A 582 49.59 10.01 7.90
N LYS A 583 49.37 10.02 6.57
CA LYS A 583 49.68 11.20 5.73
C LYS A 583 48.89 12.44 6.14
N LEU A 584 47.61 12.30 6.50
CA LEU A 584 46.79 13.42 6.98
C LEU A 584 47.27 13.91 8.36
N GLU A 585 47.69 12.99 9.25
CA GLU A 585 48.26 13.30 10.56
C GLU A 585 49.61 14.02 10.46
N ASN A 586 50.46 13.63 9.51
CA ASN A 586 51.72 14.31 9.18
C ASN A 586 51.50 15.68 8.49
N GLY A 587 50.35 15.88 7.85
CA GLY A 587 50.09 17.05 7.00
C GLY A 587 50.58 16.93 5.55
N ASP A 588 50.96 15.73 5.11
CA ASP A 588 51.39 15.44 3.72
C ASP A 588 50.25 15.61 2.70
N ILE A 589 48.99 15.51 3.14
CA ILE A 589 47.78 15.70 2.33
C ILE A 589 46.78 16.62 3.03
N THR A 590 46.02 17.38 2.25
CA THR A 590 44.90 18.18 2.76
C THR A 590 43.70 17.31 3.15
N LEU A 591 42.77 17.83 3.96
CA LEU A 591 41.54 17.11 4.29
C LEU A 591 40.68 16.86 3.04
N ARG A 592 40.75 17.75 2.04
CA ARG A 592 40.08 17.62 0.75
C ARG A 592 40.64 16.46 -0.08
N GLU A 593 41.95 16.25 -0.05
CA GLU A 593 42.60 15.09 -0.69
C GLU A 593 42.31 13.79 0.06
N PHE A 594 42.34 13.81 1.40
CA PHE A 594 41.91 12.65 2.18
C PHE A 594 40.45 12.26 1.89
N VAL A 595 39.53 13.24 1.83
CA VAL A 595 38.14 13.05 1.37
C VAL A 595 38.09 12.45 -0.03
N ARG A 596 38.93 12.91 -0.98
CA ARG A 596 39.03 12.36 -2.33
C ARG A 596 39.46 10.90 -2.32
N VAL A 597 40.49 10.53 -1.56
CA VAL A 597 41.00 9.15 -1.52
C VAL A 597 40.00 8.20 -0.85
N VAL A 598 39.33 8.62 0.23
CA VAL A 598 38.25 7.83 0.86
C VAL A 598 37.06 7.66 -0.07
N ALA A 599 36.66 8.71 -0.81
CA ALA A 599 35.57 8.63 -1.79
C ALA A 599 35.94 7.79 -3.04
N CYS A 600 37.19 7.85 -3.50
CA CYS A 600 37.69 7.00 -4.59
C CYS A 600 37.96 5.55 -4.16
N SER A 601 37.80 5.20 -2.87
CA SER A 601 38.04 3.85 -2.38
C SER A 601 37.09 2.81 -2.99
N ASN A 602 37.60 1.59 -3.18
CA ASN A 602 36.81 0.43 -3.62
C ASN A 602 35.62 0.14 -2.68
N ARG A 603 35.74 0.49 -1.39
CA ARG A 603 34.66 0.34 -0.39
C ARG A 603 33.50 1.29 -0.67
N PHE A 604 33.79 2.57 -0.91
CA PHE A 604 32.78 3.56 -1.27
C PHE A 604 32.11 3.22 -2.61
N ARG A 605 32.91 2.85 -3.64
CA ARG A 605 32.42 2.40 -4.94
C ARG A 605 31.45 1.22 -4.84
N LYS A 606 31.79 0.17 -4.09
CA LYS A 606 30.91 -0.99 -3.88
C LYS A 606 29.59 -0.65 -3.16
N ARG A 607 29.59 0.34 -2.27
CA ARG A 607 28.38 0.79 -1.54
C ARG A 607 27.48 1.68 -2.38
N TYR A 608 28.05 2.57 -3.19
CA TYR A 608 27.34 3.72 -3.78
C TYR A 608 27.41 3.82 -5.30
N TRP A 609 28.08 2.89 -5.99
CA TRP A 609 28.16 2.88 -7.45
C TRP A 609 27.76 1.53 -8.05
N ASP A 610 28.49 0.44 -7.75
CA ASP A 610 28.40 -0.81 -8.53
C ASP A 610 27.01 -1.49 -8.48
N GLY A 611 26.22 -1.26 -7.42
CA GLY A 611 24.89 -1.84 -7.23
C GLY A 611 23.71 -0.88 -7.43
N LEU A 612 23.94 0.35 -7.90
CA LEU A 612 22.90 1.39 -8.02
C LEU A 612 22.69 1.83 -9.47
N TYR A 613 21.48 2.29 -9.77
CA TYR A 613 21.22 3.03 -11.01
C TYR A 613 22.07 4.31 -11.03
N VAL A 614 22.68 4.66 -12.17
CA VAL A 614 23.68 5.74 -12.27
C VAL A 614 23.19 7.08 -11.69
N VAL A 615 21.94 7.49 -11.97
CA VAL A 615 21.38 8.73 -11.41
C VAL A 615 21.17 8.65 -9.89
N LYS A 616 20.79 7.48 -9.37
CA LYS A 616 20.68 7.22 -7.93
C LYS A 616 22.05 7.25 -7.24
N ALA A 617 23.08 6.71 -7.89
CA ALA A 617 24.46 6.79 -7.44
C ALA A 617 24.92 8.26 -7.38
N ILE A 618 24.73 9.03 -8.46
CA ILE A 618 25.06 10.47 -8.52
C ILE A 618 24.38 11.24 -7.38
N GLU A 619 23.06 11.08 -7.18
CA GLU A 619 22.31 11.78 -6.12
C GLU A 619 22.82 11.43 -4.70
N VAL A 620 23.19 10.17 -4.44
CA VAL A 620 23.77 9.76 -3.14
C VAL A 620 25.17 10.30 -2.95
N ILE A 621 26.05 10.17 -3.94
CA ILE A 621 27.43 10.68 -3.90
C ILE A 621 27.42 12.21 -3.71
N HIS A 622 26.49 12.90 -4.39
CA HIS A 622 26.26 14.34 -4.23
C HIS A 622 25.83 14.71 -2.80
N ARG A 623 24.95 13.92 -2.16
CA ARG A 623 24.59 14.12 -0.74
C ARG A 623 25.77 13.90 0.22
N HIS A 624 26.64 12.93 -0.03
CA HIS A 624 27.81 12.68 0.81
C HIS A 624 28.92 13.73 0.65
N LEU A 625 29.29 14.10 -0.59
CA LEU A 625 30.41 15.00 -0.86
C LEU A 625 30.03 16.48 -0.76
N LEU A 626 28.85 16.86 -1.24
CA LEU A 626 28.38 18.24 -1.21
C LEU A 626 27.36 18.51 -0.09
N GLY A 627 26.90 17.50 0.66
CA GLY A 627 25.99 17.72 1.79
C GLY A 627 24.61 18.23 1.38
N ARG A 628 24.21 18.05 0.11
CA ARG A 628 22.89 18.45 -0.40
C ARG A 628 22.42 17.51 -1.52
N PRO A 629 21.11 17.38 -1.75
CA PRO A 629 20.55 16.84 -3.00
C PRO A 629 20.88 17.72 -4.23
N THR A 630 20.73 17.14 -5.42
CA THR A 630 20.86 17.84 -6.71
C THR A 630 19.69 18.78 -7.00
N TYR A 631 19.97 19.99 -7.49
CA TYR A 631 18.97 21.05 -7.67
C TYR A 631 17.91 20.72 -8.71
N GLY A 632 18.26 19.99 -9.76
CA GLY A 632 17.39 19.83 -10.91
C GLY A 632 18.09 19.08 -12.03
N ARG A 633 17.42 19.02 -13.17
CA ARG A 633 17.84 18.16 -14.28
C ARG A 633 19.20 18.56 -14.87
N TRP A 634 19.43 19.84 -15.13
CA TRP A 634 20.69 20.35 -15.67
C TRP A 634 21.94 19.95 -14.85
N GLU A 635 21.84 19.88 -13.53
CA GLU A 635 22.94 19.50 -12.64
C GLU A 635 23.21 17.98 -12.71
N ILE A 636 22.14 17.18 -12.73
CA ILE A 636 22.24 15.72 -12.87
C ILE A 636 22.80 15.34 -14.23
N ASP A 637 22.32 15.97 -15.30
CA ASP A 637 22.69 15.64 -16.69
C ASP A 637 24.18 15.97 -16.92
N ALA A 638 24.70 17.06 -16.34
CA ALA A 638 26.13 17.37 -16.37
C ALA A 638 27.00 16.32 -15.65
N TYR A 639 26.57 15.82 -14.48
CA TYR A 639 27.28 14.73 -13.79
C TYR A 639 27.10 13.37 -14.47
N PHE A 640 25.99 13.14 -15.17
CA PHE A 640 25.76 11.95 -15.99
C PHE A 640 26.65 11.93 -17.23
N ASP A 641 26.88 13.08 -17.86
CA ASP A 641 27.86 13.25 -18.93
C ASP A 641 29.31 13.08 -18.45
N ALA A 642 29.63 13.55 -17.24
CA ALA A 642 30.92 13.26 -16.61
C ALA A 642 31.07 11.75 -16.33
N ALA A 643 30.00 11.09 -15.87
CA ALA A 643 29.95 9.66 -15.62
C ALA A 643 30.17 8.82 -16.88
N SER A 644 29.50 9.16 -17.99
CA SER A 644 29.59 8.41 -19.24
C SER A 644 30.96 8.54 -19.90
N ARG A 645 31.62 9.70 -19.79
CA ARG A 645 32.93 9.98 -20.41
C ARG A 645 34.13 9.58 -19.53
N LYS A 646 34.04 9.75 -18.21
CA LYS A 646 35.18 9.60 -17.27
C LYS A 646 34.96 8.55 -16.17
N GLY A 647 33.80 7.87 -16.17
CA GLY A 647 33.45 6.87 -15.17
C GLY A 647 33.32 7.44 -13.75
N PHE A 648 33.25 6.52 -12.79
CA PHE A 648 33.06 6.81 -11.36
C PHE A 648 34.04 7.86 -10.80
N TYR A 649 35.36 7.70 -11.03
CA TYR A 649 36.37 8.62 -10.51
C TYR A 649 36.25 10.03 -11.09
N GLY A 650 35.82 10.15 -12.34
CA GLY A 650 35.57 11.45 -12.98
C GLY A 650 34.47 12.26 -12.30
N ILE A 651 33.44 11.59 -11.76
CA ILE A 651 32.33 12.23 -11.01
C ILE A 651 32.84 12.74 -9.67
N VAL A 652 33.56 11.90 -8.90
CA VAL A 652 34.12 12.26 -7.59
C VAL A 652 35.04 13.48 -7.72
N ASN A 653 35.92 13.46 -8.74
CA ASN A 653 36.76 14.61 -9.04
C ASN A 653 35.93 15.85 -9.41
N ALA A 654 34.98 15.74 -10.37
CA ALA A 654 34.13 16.88 -10.76
C ALA A 654 33.35 17.52 -9.59
N MET A 655 32.93 16.74 -8.58
CA MET A 655 32.27 17.26 -7.38
C MET A 655 33.26 17.94 -6.42
N LEU A 656 34.43 17.35 -6.16
CA LEU A 656 35.44 17.89 -5.25
C LEU A 656 36.25 19.06 -5.83
N ASP A 657 36.31 19.15 -7.16
CA ASP A 657 36.91 20.26 -7.93
C ASP A 657 35.88 21.34 -8.29
N SER A 658 34.62 21.20 -7.82
CA SER A 658 33.60 22.22 -8.00
C SER A 658 33.88 23.48 -7.17
N ARG A 659 33.58 24.65 -7.75
CA ARG A 659 33.63 25.94 -7.05
C ARG A 659 32.78 25.96 -5.78
N GLU A 660 31.69 25.18 -5.72
CA GLU A 660 30.86 25.07 -4.53
C GLU A 660 31.59 24.37 -3.38
N TYR A 661 32.31 23.27 -3.65
CA TYR A 661 33.06 22.55 -2.61
C TYR A 661 34.09 23.48 -1.95
N SER A 662 34.92 24.14 -2.76
CA SER A 662 35.97 25.05 -2.27
C SER A 662 35.43 26.26 -1.52
N GLN A 663 34.26 26.81 -1.91
CA GLN A 663 33.63 27.94 -1.20
C GLN A 663 33.05 27.59 0.17
N VAL A 664 32.73 26.31 0.40
CA VAL A 664 31.90 25.86 1.51
C VAL A 664 32.71 25.08 2.54
N PHE A 665 33.50 24.13 2.07
CA PHE A 665 34.33 23.27 2.93
C PHE A 665 35.80 23.70 2.91
N GLY A 666 36.27 24.25 1.79
CA GLY A 666 37.68 24.57 1.59
C GLY A 666 38.53 23.31 1.65
N GLU A 667 39.69 23.41 2.31
CA GLU A 667 40.66 22.31 2.43
C GLU A 667 40.74 21.75 3.86
N ASP A 668 40.03 22.36 4.82
CA ASP A 668 40.11 22.05 6.25
C ASP A 668 38.79 21.58 6.90
N THR A 669 37.64 21.74 6.23
CA THR A 669 36.32 21.39 6.83
C THR A 669 35.82 20.04 6.31
N VAL A 670 35.43 19.14 7.22
CA VAL A 670 34.76 17.88 6.85
C VAL A 670 33.42 18.18 6.19
N PRO A 671 33.03 17.54 5.08
CA PRO A 671 31.70 17.70 4.51
C PRO A 671 30.59 17.38 5.53
N TYR A 672 29.47 18.09 5.45
CA TYR A 672 28.35 17.92 6.38
C TYR A 672 27.03 18.25 5.67
N GLU A 673 25.91 17.78 6.22
CA GLU A 673 24.58 18.01 5.65
C GLU A 673 24.15 19.49 5.74
N ARG A 674 24.09 20.18 4.59
CA ARG A 674 23.73 21.60 4.46
C ARG A 674 22.25 21.81 4.13
N TYR A 675 21.71 20.96 3.27
CA TYR A 675 20.34 21.09 2.75
C TYR A 675 19.64 19.74 2.71
N ILE A 676 18.38 19.74 3.13
CA ILE A 676 17.50 18.57 3.17
C ILE A 676 16.24 18.84 2.34
N THR A 677 15.62 17.78 1.82
CA THR A 677 14.32 17.95 1.15
C THR A 677 13.22 18.20 2.20
N PRO A 678 12.10 18.84 1.82
CA PRO A 678 10.91 18.91 2.68
C PRO A 678 10.44 17.54 3.19
N ALA A 679 10.56 16.48 2.38
CA ALA A 679 10.26 15.10 2.78
C ALA A 679 11.19 14.62 3.90
N ASP A 680 12.50 14.85 3.79
CA ASP A 680 13.50 14.49 4.81
C ASP A 680 13.26 15.24 6.13
N ARG A 681 12.83 16.50 6.06
CA ARG A 681 12.45 17.28 7.24
C ARG A 681 11.21 16.69 7.92
N VAL A 682 10.19 16.30 7.15
CA VAL A 682 8.94 15.73 7.69
C VAL A 682 9.18 14.36 8.31
N THR A 683 10.03 13.50 7.73
CA THR A 683 10.34 12.18 8.30
C THR A 683 11.15 12.25 9.60
N ARG A 684 12.01 13.28 9.75
CA ARG A 684 12.78 13.52 10.99
C ARG A 684 11.96 14.20 12.10
N GLN A 685 10.85 14.85 11.78
CA GLN A 685 9.98 15.50 12.77
C GLN A 685 9.16 14.47 13.56
N VAL A 686 9.62 14.12 14.76
CA VAL A 686 8.87 13.26 15.70
C VAL A 686 7.60 13.98 16.16
N PRO A 687 6.38 13.48 15.86
CA PRO A 687 5.13 14.19 16.17
C PRO A 687 4.89 14.45 17.67
N GLY A 688 5.49 13.64 18.55
CA GLY A 688 5.35 13.74 20.01
C GLY A 688 6.35 14.67 20.70
N LEU A 689 7.38 15.19 20.01
CA LEU A 689 8.35 16.16 20.56
C LEU A 689 8.04 17.59 20.11
N ARG A 690 6.75 17.95 20.13
CA ARG A 690 6.33 19.33 20.14
C ARG A 690 6.39 19.83 21.58
N PRO A 691 7.30 20.74 21.96
CA PRO A 691 6.84 21.84 22.79
C PRO A 691 5.73 22.53 21.99
N ASP A 692 4.62 22.89 22.63
CA ASP A 692 3.63 23.75 21.98
C ASP A 692 4.32 25.07 21.64
N TYR A 693 4.69 25.21 20.37
CA TYR A 693 5.34 26.40 19.86
C TYR A 693 4.29 27.51 19.80
N ASN A 694 4.05 28.13 20.96
CA ASN A 694 3.33 29.37 21.09
C ASN A 694 4.02 30.38 20.17
N ILE A 695 3.45 30.55 18.98
CA ILE A 695 3.83 31.60 18.05
C ILE A 695 3.79 32.90 18.86
N PRO A 696 4.91 33.62 19.03
CA PRO A 696 4.89 34.89 19.74
C PRO A 696 3.90 35.79 19.01
N TYR A 697 2.96 36.33 19.77
CA TYR A 697 1.91 37.22 19.28
C TYR A 697 2.57 38.48 18.71
N VAL A 698 2.85 38.47 17.40
CA VAL A 698 3.15 39.67 16.63
C VAL A 698 1.80 40.23 16.21
N GLY A 699 1.49 41.44 16.68
CA GLY A 699 0.25 42.12 16.36
C GLY A 699 0.24 42.67 14.93
N ASP A 700 -0.97 42.79 14.38
CA ASP A 700 -1.34 43.55 13.19
C ASP A 700 -0.74 43.11 11.83
N THR A 701 -1.42 43.26 10.69
CA THR A 701 -2.87 43.47 10.39
C THR A 701 -3.15 42.94 8.97
N SER A 702 -4.43 42.84 8.60
CA SER A 702 -4.97 42.38 7.31
C SER A 702 -4.93 40.86 7.04
N ASN A 703 -6.02 40.36 6.47
CA ASN A 703 -6.48 38.96 6.39
C ASN A 703 -6.79 38.68 4.91
N PRO A 704 -6.75 37.43 4.37
CA PRO A 704 -7.94 36.59 4.53
C PRO A 704 -7.72 35.04 4.50
N LEU A 705 -8.76 34.30 4.90
CA LEU A 705 -9.03 32.88 4.59
C LEU A 705 -8.31 31.75 5.36
N ARG A 706 -8.35 31.76 6.70
CA ARG A 706 -9.23 30.84 7.50
C ARG A 706 -8.94 30.83 9.01
N GLY A 707 -9.92 31.33 9.79
CA GLY A 707 -10.39 30.65 11.01
C GLY A 707 -9.59 30.81 12.30
N GLN A 708 -9.43 32.04 12.80
CA GLN A 708 -9.05 32.26 14.20
C GLN A 708 -10.16 31.75 15.15
N ARG A 709 -9.79 31.00 16.21
CA ARG A 709 -10.63 30.94 17.43
C ARG A 709 -10.44 32.26 18.19
N ARG A 710 -11.53 32.92 18.54
CA ARG A 710 -11.54 34.21 19.26
C ARG A 710 -11.05 34.00 20.71
N PRO A 711 -9.92 34.59 21.15
CA PRO A 711 -9.59 34.65 22.57
C PRO A 711 -10.47 35.70 23.24
N GLU A 712 -11.10 35.34 24.35
CA GLU A 712 -12.15 36.17 24.95
C GLU A 712 -11.56 37.07 26.06
N ARG A 713 -11.72 38.39 25.89
CA ARG A 713 -11.31 39.40 26.90
C ARG A 713 -11.99 39.13 28.25
N ARG A 714 -11.24 39.07 29.35
CA ARG A 714 -11.82 39.36 30.67
C ARG A 714 -12.26 40.83 30.70
N PRO A 715 -13.45 41.17 31.23
CA PRO A 715 -13.68 42.52 31.71
C PRO A 715 -12.80 42.75 32.94
N ALA A 716 -12.19 43.92 33.05
CA ALA A 716 -11.77 44.41 34.35
C ALA A 716 -13.04 44.71 35.16
N ARG A 717 -13.14 44.14 36.37
CA ARG A 717 -13.97 44.72 37.44
C ARG A 717 -13.00 45.27 38.48
N GLY A 718 -13.31 46.47 38.95
CA GLY A 718 -12.36 47.33 39.65
C GLY A 718 -12.06 46.89 41.08
N PHE A 719 -11.17 47.68 41.70
CA PHE A 719 -10.87 47.63 43.12
C PHE A 719 -12.14 47.71 43.98
N GLN A 720 -12.17 46.91 45.03
CA GLN A 720 -12.88 47.20 46.28
C GLN A 720 -11.86 46.99 47.42
N TYR A 721 -11.62 48.06 48.17
CA TYR A 721 -10.81 48.30 49.39
C TYR A 721 -10.22 47.10 50.18
N SER A 722 -9.08 47.20 50.87
CA SER A 722 -8.05 48.25 51.02
C SER A 722 -6.70 47.61 51.46
N GLY A 723 -5.57 48.28 51.22
CA GLY A 723 -4.31 47.99 51.93
C GLY A 723 -3.30 47.01 51.30
N ALA A 724 -2.82 47.26 50.07
CA ALA A 724 -1.63 46.57 49.54
C ALA A 724 -0.69 47.52 48.76
N LEU A 725 0.48 47.79 49.34
CA LEU A 725 1.65 48.40 48.69
C LEU A 725 2.78 47.35 48.51
N PRO A 726 3.81 47.60 47.69
CA PRO A 726 4.24 46.61 46.69
C PRO A 726 5.47 45.78 47.09
N ARG A 727 5.72 44.70 46.32
CA ARG A 727 7.09 44.17 46.14
C ARG A 727 7.46 44.00 44.66
N ARG A 728 8.65 44.50 44.32
CA ARG A 728 9.33 44.42 43.01
C ARG A 728 10.12 43.12 42.90
N GLY A 729 10.21 42.57 41.67
CA GLY A 729 11.20 41.55 41.25
C GLY A 729 10.97 40.15 41.85
N VAL A 730 11.12 39.04 41.12
CA VAL A 730 11.79 38.79 39.83
C VAL A 730 10.91 37.87 38.95
N ASP A 731 11.16 37.88 37.64
CA ASP A 731 10.43 37.15 36.60
C ASP A 731 10.14 35.66 36.84
N ARG A 732 8.92 35.22 36.47
CA ARG A 732 8.71 34.35 35.28
C ARG A 732 7.23 34.15 34.88
N VAL A 733 6.86 34.83 33.79
CA VAL A 733 5.99 34.39 32.67
C VAL A 733 4.89 33.32 32.91
N ARG A 734 3.62 33.78 33.00
CA ARG A 734 2.39 33.49 32.16
C ARG A 734 2.02 32.00 31.84
N PRO A 735 0.87 31.67 31.18
CA PRO A 735 -0.30 32.47 30.69
C PRO A 735 -1.65 31.95 31.30
N PHE A 736 -2.90 32.30 30.91
CA PHE A 736 -3.51 33.29 29.99
C PHE A 736 -4.94 33.71 30.48
N LEU A 737 -5.78 34.24 29.58
CA LEU A 737 -7.21 34.59 29.75
C LEU A 737 -8.06 33.57 28.94
N ALA A 738 -9.10 32.92 29.47
CA ALA A 738 -10.48 33.37 29.79
C ALA A 738 -11.50 33.23 28.65
N ALA A 739 -12.76 32.94 29.04
CA ALA A 739 -13.98 32.94 28.23
C ALA A 739 -15.09 33.72 28.96
N ARG A 740 -15.80 34.57 28.22
CA ARG A 740 -16.63 35.70 28.64
C ARG A 740 -18.09 35.45 28.20
N ILE A 741 -18.89 34.94 29.14
CA ILE A 741 -20.36 34.85 28.99
C ILE A 741 -20.96 36.25 28.78
N THR A 742 -21.99 36.33 27.94
CA THR A 742 -22.84 37.52 27.73
C THR A 742 -23.39 38.03 29.06
N VAL A 743 -23.31 39.35 29.27
CA VAL A 743 -23.64 39.95 30.57
C VAL A 743 -25.12 39.84 30.90
N MET A 744 -25.44 39.13 31.99
CA MET A 744 -26.50 39.46 32.95
C MET A 744 -26.06 38.96 34.34
N PRO A 745 -26.27 39.73 35.43
CA PRO A 745 -25.88 39.31 36.77
C PRO A 745 -26.98 38.44 37.40
N SER A 746 -26.61 37.28 37.95
CA SER A 746 -27.50 36.55 38.84
C SER A 746 -26.71 35.85 39.94
N VAL A 747 -27.04 36.22 41.17
CA VAL A 747 -26.69 35.50 42.38
C VAL A 747 -27.65 34.30 42.50
N THR A 748 -27.20 33.20 43.11
CA THR A 748 -28.01 32.01 43.46
C THR A 748 -28.44 31.08 42.32
N THR A 749 -28.01 29.80 42.39
CA THR A 749 -28.90 28.60 42.40
C THR A 749 -28.09 27.30 42.51
N PRO A 750 -28.63 26.23 43.14
CA PRO A 750 -27.97 24.92 43.26
C PRO A 750 -28.19 24.04 42.00
N ARG A 751 -27.40 22.96 41.88
CA ARG A 751 -27.58 21.95 40.82
C ARG A 751 -28.78 21.05 41.13
N PHE A 752 -29.69 20.93 40.16
CA PHE A 752 -30.86 20.05 40.21
C PHE A 752 -30.66 18.79 39.35
N VAL A 753 -31.23 17.68 39.79
CA VAL A 753 -31.59 16.54 38.93
C VAL A 753 -33.07 16.26 39.15
N ARG A 754 -33.86 16.24 38.07
CA ARG A 754 -35.31 15.95 38.13
C ARG A 754 -36.13 16.88 39.06
N GLY A 755 -35.75 18.15 39.17
CA GLY A 755 -36.58 19.18 39.82
C GLY A 755 -36.55 19.25 41.35
N LEU A 756 -35.88 18.31 42.04
CA LEU A 756 -35.56 18.45 43.46
C LEU A 756 -34.13 18.96 43.67
N PRO A 757 -33.90 19.85 44.67
CA PRO A 757 -32.55 20.26 45.04
C PRO A 757 -31.79 19.06 45.61
N LEU A 758 -30.56 18.85 45.18
CA LEU A 758 -29.68 17.87 45.83
C LEU A 758 -29.44 18.32 47.28
N PRO A 759 -29.67 17.47 48.29
CA PRO A 759 -29.36 17.83 49.67
C PRO A 759 -27.86 18.09 49.81
N ARG A 760 -27.49 19.11 50.60
CA ARG A 760 -26.12 19.23 51.09
C ARG A 760 -25.76 17.91 51.78
N LYS A 761 -24.55 17.38 51.57
CA LYS A 761 -24.09 16.24 52.38
C LYS A 761 -24.13 16.66 53.85
N GLU A 762 -25.00 16.02 54.62
CA GLU A 762 -25.13 16.29 56.04
C GLU A 762 -23.81 15.90 56.74
N VAL A 763 -23.35 16.78 57.63
CA VAL A 763 -22.18 16.51 58.47
C VAL A 763 -22.63 15.51 59.53
N VAL A 764 -22.06 14.30 59.49
CA VAL A 764 -22.40 13.24 60.43
C VAL A 764 -21.39 13.29 61.58
N SER A 765 -21.82 13.80 62.74
CA SER A 765 -21.04 13.86 63.97
C SER A 765 -21.74 13.15 65.13
N LEU A 766 -20.97 12.67 66.12
CA LEU A 766 -21.51 12.17 67.38
C LEU A 766 -21.83 13.36 68.30
N THR A 767 -23.11 13.72 68.40
CA THR A 767 -23.57 14.75 69.34
C THR A 767 -24.05 14.16 70.67
N SER A 768 -24.59 12.94 70.67
CA SER A 768 -24.99 12.19 71.87
C SER A 768 -24.49 10.74 71.82
N ARG A 769 -23.86 10.28 72.90
CA ARG A 769 -23.36 8.89 73.03
C ARG A 769 -24.47 7.88 73.41
N GLY A 770 -25.64 8.37 73.84
CA GLY A 770 -26.79 7.50 74.19
C GLY A 770 -27.56 6.97 72.97
N ASP A 771 -27.52 7.70 71.85
CA ASP A 771 -28.32 7.39 70.67
C ASP A 771 -27.68 6.31 69.80
N LYS A 772 -28.04 5.05 70.08
CA LYS A 772 -27.60 3.86 69.33
C LYS A 772 -27.87 3.96 67.82
N SER A 773 -28.85 4.76 67.38
CA SER A 773 -29.13 5.07 65.98
C SER A 773 -28.07 5.99 65.35
N GLN A 774 -27.76 7.11 66.00
CA GLN A 774 -26.71 8.05 65.56
C GLN A 774 -25.34 7.37 65.53
N LEU A 775 -25.02 6.58 66.56
CA LEU A 775 -23.78 5.80 66.62
C LEU A 775 -23.65 4.84 65.41
N ARG A 776 -24.71 4.10 65.08
CA ARG A 776 -24.75 3.23 63.88
C ARG A 776 -24.61 4.04 62.58
N GLN A 777 -25.18 5.23 62.51
CA GLN A 777 -25.04 6.13 61.35
C GLN A 777 -23.61 6.65 61.18
N VAL A 778 -22.95 7.06 62.27
CA VAL A 778 -21.54 7.47 62.29
C VAL A 778 -20.62 6.31 61.88
N ILE A 779 -20.79 5.12 62.45
CA ILE A 779 -20.00 3.93 62.10
C ILE A 779 -20.14 3.64 60.59
N ARG A 780 -21.38 3.63 60.07
CA ARG A 780 -21.64 3.41 58.64
C ARG A 780 -21.06 4.51 57.75
N ALA A 781 -21.12 5.77 58.18
CA ALA A 781 -20.54 6.90 57.45
C ALA A 781 -19.01 6.83 57.41
N ALA A 782 -18.36 6.48 58.52
CA ALA A 782 -16.90 6.36 58.62
C ALA A 782 -16.34 5.28 57.68
N TYR A 783 -16.90 4.06 57.70
CA TYR A 783 -16.50 3.04 56.74
C TYR A 783 -16.78 3.47 55.29
N ARG A 784 -17.94 4.08 55.01
CA ARG A 784 -18.28 4.53 53.64
C ARG A 784 -17.31 5.57 53.10
N GLN A 785 -16.86 6.50 53.95
CA GLN A 785 -15.90 7.54 53.61
C GLN A 785 -14.50 6.95 53.43
N VAL A 786 -13.97 6.23 54.43
CA VAL A 786 -12.58 5.74 54.43
C VAL A 786 -12.37 4.61 53.42
N LEU A 787 -13.35 3.69 53.26
CA LEU A 787 -13.27 2.58 52.30
C LEU A 787 -13.90 2.90 50.93
N GLY A 788 -14.23 4.16 50.66
CA GLY A 788 -14.63 4.63 49.33
C GLY A 788 -15.89 4.00 48.73
N ASN A 789 -17.04 4.15 49.40
CA ASN A 789 -18.34 3.53 49.06
C ASN A 789 -18.40 1.99 49.13
N ILE A 790 -17.31 1.28 49.43
CA ILE A 790 -17.34 -0.18 49.59
C ILE A 790 -17.86 -0.53 50.99
N GLN A 791 -18.75 -1.51 51.09
CA GLN A 791 -19.25 -2.02 52.37
C GLN A 791 -18.40 -3.24 52.79
N PRO A 792 -17.80 -3.25 53.99
CA PRO A 792 -17.05 -4.40 54.49
C PRO A 792 -18.00 -5.54 54.89
N MET A 793 -17.55 -6.79 54.72
CA MET A 793 -18.25 -7.98 55.23
C MET A 793 -18.23 -8.02 56.76
N GLU A 794 -19.10 -8.80 57.40
CA GLU A 794 -19.17 -8.88 58.88
C GLU A 794 -17.84 -9.34 59.51
N SER A 795 -17.13 -10.27 58.87
CA SER A 795 -15.79 -10.73 59.28
C SER A 795 -14.67 -9.71 59.05
N GLU A 796 -14.91 -8.69 58.21
CA GLU A 796 -13.95 -7.63 57.87
C GLU A 796 -14.15 -6.36 58.72
N ARG A 797 -15.21 -6.30 59.54
CA ARG A 797 -15.51 -5.17 60.41
C ARG A 797 -14.70 -5.19 61.69
N LEU A 798 -14.24 -4.02 62.11
CA LEU A 798 -13.49 -3.81 63.34
C LEU A 798 -14.43 -3.78 64.55
N ALA A 799 -15.06 -4.90 64.88
CA ALA A 799 -16.03 -4.99 65.98
C ALA A 799 -15.48 -4.44 67.31
N GLY A 800 -14.20 -4.69 67.63
CA GLY A 800 -13.54 -4.14 68.82
C GLY A 800 -13.28 -2.63 68.78
N ALA A 801 -13.21 -2.02 67.61
CA ALA A 801 -13.17 -0.56 67.44
C ALA A 801 -14.59 0.04 67.57
N GLU A 802 -15.59 -0.60 66.96
CA GLU A 802 -17.00 -0.20 67.05
C GLU A 802 -17.50 -0.26 68.51
N SER A 803 -17.16 -1.30 69.26
CA SER A 803 -17.47 -1.41 70.69
C SER A 803 -16.76 -0.34 71.52
N ARG A 804 -15.49 -0.04 71.25
CA ARG A 804 -14.75 1.03 71.96
C ARG A 804 -15.32 2.42 71.66
N LEU A 805 -15.81 2.67 70.44
CA LEU A 805 -16.54 3.89 70.11
C LEU A 805 -17.89 3.94 70.84
N ALA A 806 -18.61 2.82 70.91
CA ALA A 806 -19.89 2.71 71.63
C ALA A 806 -19.76 2.96 73.15
N HIS A 807 -18.66 2.51 73.76
CA HIS A 807 -18.34 2.77 75.16
C HIS A 807 -17.66 4.13 75.38
N GLY A 808 -17.41 4.90 74.32
CA GLY A 808 -16.81 6.24 74.41
C GLY A 808 -15.34 6.26 74.84
N THR A 809 -14.64 5.12 74.76
CA THR A 809 -13.21 5.00 75.07
C THR A 809 -12.31 5.51 73.94
N ILE A 810 -12.86 5.65 72.72
CA ILE A 810 -12.21 6.30 71.58
C ILE A 810 -13.12 7.36 70.97
N THR A 811 -12.54 8.38 70.35
CA THR A 811 -13.26 9.43 69.57
C THR A 811 -13.50 8.99 68.12
N VAL A 812 -14.32 9.73 67.36
CA VAL A 812 -14.54 9.44 65.92
C VAL A 812 -13.23 9.57 65.13
N ARG A 813 -12.39 10.55 65.47
CA ARG A 813 -11.03 10.72 64.92
C ARG A 813 -10.14 9.51 65.17
N GLN A 814 -10.17 8.94 66.37
CA GLN A 814 -9.44 7.71 66.69
C GLN A 814 -10.04 6.48 65.99
N PHE A 815 -11.37 6.39 65.87
CA PHE A 815 -12.03 5.32 65.11
C PHE A 815 -11.67 5.37 63.61
N VAL A 816 -11.61 6.57 63.00
CA VAL A 816 -11.12 6.77 61.63
C VAL A 816 -9.65 6.36 61.48
N ARG A 817 -8.80 6.62 62.49
CA ARG A 817 -7.41 6.14 62.53
C ARG A 817 -7.35 4.61 62.48
N GLU A 818 -8.14 3.93 63.30
CA GLU A 818 -8.17 2.47 63.33
C GLU A 818 -8.68 1.83 62.02
N ILE A 819 -9.63 2.47 61.33
CA ILE A 819 -10.07 2.02 59.98
C ILE A 819 -8.93 2.22 58.96
N ALA A 820 -8.25 3.36 58.97
CA ALA A 820 -7.17 3.67 58.04
C ALA A 820 -5.89 2.83 58.28
N LEU A 821 -5.65 2.41 59.53
CA LEU A 821 -4.55 1.48 59.88
C LEU A 821 -4.93 0.00 59.73
N SER A 822 -6.17 -0.32 59.37
CA SER A 822 -6.65 -1.70 59.22
C SER A 822 -5.94 -2.46 58.09
N GLY A 823 -5.82 -3.78 58.25
CA GLY A 823 -5.32 -4.67 57.19
C GLY A 823 -6.13 -4.61 55.89
N LEU A 824 -7.42 -4.27 55.97
CA LEU A 824 -8.30 -4.10 54.81
C LEU A 824 -7.99 -2.81 54.03
N TYR A 825 -7.76 -1.68 54.72
CA TYR A 825 -7.36 -0.44 54.03
C TYR A 825 -5.97 -0.58 53.41
N ARG A 826 -5.03 -1.19 54.15
CA ARG A 826 -3.66 -1.48 53.70
C ARG A 826 -3.63 -2.36 52.45
N SER A 827 -4.28 -3.53 52.47
CA SER A 827 -4.27 -4.46 51.33
C SER A 827 -4.89 -3.88 50.05
N ARG A 828 -5.82 -2.91 50.16
CA ARG A 828 -6.48 -2.29 49.00
C ARG A 828 -5.79 -1.04 48.47
N TYR A 829 -5.35 -0.14 49.33
CA TYR A 829 -4.84 1.17 48.91
C TYR A 829 -3.32 1.29 49.02
N PHE A 830 -2.65 0.53 49.90
CA PHE A 830 -1.20 0.57 50.05
C PHE A 830 -0.49 -0.51 49.22
N GLU A 831 -0.96 -1.76 49.29
CA GLU A 831 -0.26 -2.90 48.65
C GLU A 831 -0.52 -3.00 47.14
N VAL A 832 -1.60 -2.41 46.64
CA VAL A 832 -2.01 -2.47 45.21
C VAL A 832 -1.69 -1.17 44.45
N CYS A 833 -1.55 -0.02 45.12
CA CYS A 833 -1.36 1.27 44.45
C CYS A 833 0.09 1.76 44.51
N ASN A 834 0.45 2.64 43.56
CA ASN A 834 1.69 3.40 43.63
C ASN A 834 1.66 4.34 44.86
N PRO A 835 2.76 4.53 45.62
CA PRO A 835 2.82 5.49 46.73
C PRO A 835 2.20 6.87 46.45
N GLN A 836 2.38 7.45 45.26
CA GLN A 836 1.76 8.74 44.90
C GLN A 836 0.22 8.66 44.77
N GLN A 837 -0.31 7.52 44.35
CA GLN A 837 -1.76 7.27 44.31
C GLN A 837 -2.30 6.99 45.72
N PHE A 838 -1.57 6.25 46.56
CA PHE A 838 -1.90 6.04 47.97
C PHE A 838 -2.05 7.36 48.73
N VAL A 839 -1.07 8.26 48.58
CA VAL A 839 -1.12 9.64 49.11
C VAL A 839 -2.37 10.38 48.61
N ALA A 840 -2.67 10.33 47.31
CA ALA A 840 -3.87 10.97 46.76
C ALA A 840 -5.20 10.38 47.29
N PHE A 841 -5.23 9.07 47.59
CA PHE A 841 -6.35 8.43 48.27
C PHE A 841 -6.46 8.87 49.74
N ASN A 842 -5.36 8.99 50.48
CA ASN A 842 -5.39 9.47 51.87
C ASN A 842 -5.92 10.91 51.97
N PHE A 843 -5.46 11.83 51.10
CA PHE A 843 -6.03 13.18 50.99
C PHE A 843 -7.56 13.15 50.74
N ARG A 844 -8.04 12.25 49.88
CA ARG A 844 -9.48 12.08 49.60
C ARG A 844 -10.27 11.49 50.78
N HIS A 845 -9.76 10.45 51.41
CA HIS A 845 -10.47 9.67 52.43
C HIS A 845 -10.45 10.37 53.79
N LEU A 846 -9.31 10.96 54.18
CA LEU A 846 -9.10 11.57 55.50
C LEU A 846 -9.35 13.08 55.51
N LEU A 847 -8.93 13.81 54.47
CA LEU A 847 -9.09 15.28 54.39
C LEU A 847 -10.24 15.75 53.46
N GLY A 848 -10.87 14.85 52.71
CA GLY A 848 -11.99 15.17 51.83
C GLY A 848 -11.64 16.04 50.61
N ARG A 849 -10.34 16.22 50.30
CA ARG A 849 -9.83 17.09 49.21
C ARG A 849 -8.79 16.38 48.35
N PRO A 850 -8.44 16.91 47.15
CA PRO A 850 -7.21 16.53 46.45
C PRO A 850 -5.97 17.15 47.13
N PRO A 851 -4.75 16.63 46.85
CA PRO A 851 -3.52 17.36 47.15
C PRO A 851 -3.49 18.69 46.36
N ALA A 852 -3.01 19.76 47.00
CA ALA A 852 -2.96 21.10 46.43
C ALA A 852 -1.83 21.26 45.41
N ASN A 853 -0.65 20.71 45.72
CA ASN A 853 0.59 20.89 44.95
C ASN A 853 1.41 19.59 44.92
N GLN A 854 2.27 19.45 43.91
CA GLN A 854 3.23 18.34 43.82
C GLN A 854 4.18 18.24 45.03
N GLN A 855 4.38 19.35 45.75
CA GLN A 855 5.17 19.40 46.99
C GLN A 855 4.51 18.62 48.13
N GLU A 856 3.19 18.72 48.33
CA GLU A 856 2.48 17.91 49.33
C GLU A 856 2.65 16.42 49.03
N VAL A 857 2.44 16.03 47.76
CA VAL A 857 2.62 14.65 47.30
C VAL A 857 4.06 14.15 47.54
N ALA A 858 5.06 15.00 47.34
CA ALA A 858 6.46 14.64 47.54
C ALA A 858 6.83 14.50 49.03
N VAL A 859 6.27 15.31 49.93
CA VAL A 859 6.50 15.20 51.39
C VAL A 859 5.90 13.90 51.91
N HIS A 860 4.64 13.64 51.61
CA HIS A 860 3.93 12.42 52.04
C HIS A 860 4.52 11.15 51.43
N ALA A 861 4.89 11.14 50.15
CA ALA A 861 5.55 9.98 49.54
C ALA A 861 6.94 9.67 50.17
N ARG A 862 7.67 10.68 50.64
CA ARG A 862 8.90 10.46 51.45
C ARG A 862 8.56 9.89 52.82
N LEU A 863 7.58 10.46 53.51
CA LEU A 863 7.15 10.04 54.84
C LEU A 863 6.72 8.56 54.85
N VAL A 864 5.91 8.13 53.87
CA VAL A 864 5.55 6.72 53.63
C VAL A 864 6.78 5.82 53.48
N THR A 865 7.83 6.31 52.80
CA THR A 865 9.05 5.55 52.54
C THR A 865 9.97 5.45 53.77
N GLU A 866 10.08 6.53 54.54
CA GLU A 866 11.00 6.66 55.68
C GLU A 866 10.41 6.11 56.98
N LYS A 867 9.10 6.30 57.21
CA LYS A 867 8.42 6.03 58.50
C LYS A 867 7.21 5.09 58.38
N GLY A 868 6.87 4.67 57.17
CA GLY A 868 5.80 3.71 56.91
C GLY A 868 4.38 4.29 57.01
N VAL A 869 3.39 3.39 56.86
CA VAL A 869 1.97 3.73 56.74
C VAL A 869 1.39 4.37 58.01
N VAL A 870 1.87 3.99 59.19
CA VAL A 870 1.32 4.49 60.47
C VAL A 870 1.56 5.99 60.60
N ALA A 871 2.83 6.41 60.51
CA ALA A 871 3.22 7.82 60.57
C ALA A 871 2.58 8.67 59.47
N GLU A 872 2.31 8.09 58.29
CA GLU A 872 1.61 8.77 57.21
C GLU A 872 0.14 9.06 57.57
N VAL A 873 -0.61 8.06 58.04
CA VAL A 873 -2.01 8.24 58.46
C VAL A 873 -2.11 9.22 59.63
N ASP A 874 -1.19 9.11 60.60
CA ASP A 874 -1.11 10.01 61.74
C ASP A 874 -0.86 11.46 61.30
N SER A 875 0.01 11.69 60.32
CA SER A 875 0.30 13.04 59.79
C SER A 875 -0.92 13.77 59.23
N TYR A 876 -1.94 13.03 58.77
CA TYR A 876 -3.21 13.61 58.32
C TYR A 876 -4.16 13.89 59.49
N LEU A 877 -4.31 12.94 60.42
CA LEU A 877 -5.31 12.99 61.50
C LEU A 877 -4.89 13.86 62.70
N ASP A 878 -3.59 14.14 62.84
CA ASP A 878 -3.03 15.09 63.80
C ASP A 878 -2.66 16.43 63.15
N SER A 879 -3.07 16.66 61.89
CA SER A 879 -2.91 17.96 61.25
C SER A 879 -3.92 18.99 61.77
N ASP A 880 -3.47 20.24 61.88
CA ASP A 880 -4.35 21.38 62.20
C ASP A 880 -5.51 21.51 61.20
N GLU A 881 -5.29 21.14 59.92
CA GLU A 881 -6.33 21.13 58.88
C GLU A 881 -7.47 20.15 59.19
N TYR A 882 -7.15 18.98 59.73
CA TYR A 882 -8.15 17.99 60.15
C TYR A 882 -8.89 18.47 61.40
N LEU A 883 -8.15 18.90 62.42
CA LEU A 883 -8.71 19.34 63.71
C LEU A 883 -9.63 20.56 63.56
N GLN A 884 -9.24 21.56 62.76
CA GLN A 884 -10.07 22.76 62.52
C GLN A 884 -11.35 22.49 61.72
N ARG A 885 -11.44 21.38 60.98
CA ARG A 885 -12.58 21.09 60.08
C ARG A 885 -13.52 20.01 60.58
N PHE A 886 -12.98 18.93 61.14
CA PHE A 886 -13.75 17.77 61.58
C PHE A 886 -13.74 17.61 63.11
N GLY A 887 -12.78 18.24 63.81
CA GLY A 887 -12.61 18.06 65.25
C GLY A 887 -12.35 16.59 65.61
N GLU A 888 -12.88 16.17 66.76
CA GLU A 888 -12.72 14.79 67.25
C GLU A 888 -13.93 13.89 66.98
N ASP A 889 -15.13 14.49 66.79
CA ASP A 889 -16.41 13.79 66.78
C ASP A 889 -17.15 13.80 65.43
N ALA A 890 -16.64 14.48 64.39
CA ALA A 890 -17.22 14.42 63.05
C ALA A 890 -16.49 13.42 62.13
N VAL A 891 -17.26 12.72 61.29
CA VAL A 891 -16.72 11.88 60.22
C VAL A 891 -16.23 12.77 59.07
N PRO A 892 -15.06 12.51 58.47
CA PRO A 892 -14.61 13.24 57.29
C PRO A 892 -15.62 13.19 56.14
N TYR A 893 -15.75 14.29 55.42
CA TYR A 893 -16.66 14.41 54.28
C TYR A 893 -15.98 15.17 53.14
N SER A 894 -16.43 14.97 51.90
CA SER A 894 -15.78 15.59 50.74
C SER A 894 -16.11 17.08 50.61
N ILE A 895 -15.08 17.90 50.39
CA ILE A 895 -15.14 19.37 50.42
C ILE A 895 -15.09 19.99 48.99
N GLU A 896 -15.03 19.17 47.93
CA GLU A 896 -14.83 19.64 46.54
C GLU A 896 -15.73 20.80 46.08
N ASP A 897 -17.00 20.83 46.50
CA ASP A 897 -17.96 21.88 46.10
C ASP A 897 -17.62 23.28 46.64
N THR A 898 -16.74 23.39 47.64
CA THR A 898 -16.30 24.67 48.25
C THR A 898 -14.81 24.98 48.00
N LEU A 899 -14.07 24.16 47.25
CA LEU A 899 -12.65 24.39 46.99
C LEU A 899 -12.40 25.51 45.95
N PRO A 900 -11.36 26.34 46.12
CA PRO A 900 -10.89 27.26 45.09
C PRO A 900 -10.50 26.56 43.79
N ARG A 901 -10.65 27.23 42.64
CA ARG A 901 -10.29 26.72 41.30
C ARG A 901 -8.79 26.42 41.07
N THR A 902 -7.94 26.59 42.08
CA THR A 902 -6.50 26.23 42.05
C THR A 902 -6.27 24.73 42.23
N TYR A 903 -7.22 24.00 42.82
CA TYR A 903 -7.17 22.55 42.91
C TYR A 903 -7.60 21.93 41.57
N ASN A 904 -6.69 21.22 40.89
CA ASN A 904 -7.06 20.41 39.73
C ASN A 904 -7.85 19.18 40.21
N THR A 905 -9.17 19.23 40.15
CA THR A 905 -10.06 18.10 40.43
C THR A 905 -10.31 17.26 39.17
N PRO A 906 -9.66 16.10 38.99
CA PRO A 906 -10.24 15.05 38.17
C PRO A 906 -11.47 14.51 38.92
N SER A 907 -12.67 14.76 38.37
CA SER A 907 -13.96 14.46 39.00
C SER A 907 -13.98 13.09 39.69
N PHE A 908 -14.46 13.03 40.95
CA PHE A 908 -14.42 11.83 41.81
C PHE A 908 -14.98 10.52 41.23
N THR A 909 -15.79 10.59 40.16
CA THR A 909 -16.33 9.46 39.40
C THR A 909 -15.29 8.75 38.52
N THR A 910 -14.26 9.45 38.06
CA THR A 910 -13.32 8.94 37.04
C THR A 910 -12.36 7.87 37.58
N ALA A 911 -12.11 7.85 38.90
CA ALA A 911 -11.17 6.92 39.54
C ALA A 911 -11.74 5.51 39.81
N PHE A 912 -13.07 5.30 39.69
CA PHE A 912 -13.70 4.02 40.02
C PHE A 912 -13.63 2.97 38.88
N ALA A 913 -13.11 3.36 37.71
CA ALA A 913 -13.01 2.49 36.53
C ALA A 913 -11.79 1.52 36.55
N GLY A 914 -11.01 1.50 37.63
CA GLY A 914 -9.70 0.85 37.70
C GLY A 914 -9.56 -0.39 38.58
N ILE A 915 -10.61 -0.82 39.30
CA ILE A 915 -10.56 -2.00 40.18
C ILE A 915 -11.34 -3.17 39.57
N PRO A 916 -10.73 -4.35 39.35
CA PRO A 916 -11.44 -5.52 38.82
C PRO A 916 -12.32 -6.15 39.90
N ALA A 917 -13.64 -6.07 39.74
CA ALA A 917 -14.59 -6.75 40.60
C ALA A 917 -14.66 -8.25 40.27
N GLY A 918 -14.23 -9.10 41.20
CA GLY A 918 -14.43 -10.54 41.18
C GLY A 918 -15.37 -10.99 42.30
N ALA A 919 -16.67 -10.97 42.06
CA ALA A 919 -17.70 -11.59 42.90
C ALA A 919 -18.98 -11.84 42.07
N GLN A 920 -19.76 -12.88 42.42
CA GLN A 920 -20.95 -13.32 41.69
C GLN A 920 -22.18 -12.41 41.90
N PRO A 921 -23.19 -12.45 41.01
CA PRO A 921 -24.40 -11.66 41.14
C PRO A 921 -25.41 -12.30 42.11
N THR A 922 -26.02 -11.49 42.97
CA THR A 922 -27.22 -11.87 43.73
C THR A 922 -28.39 -10.99 43.33
N THR A 923 -29.46 -11.63 42.87
CA THR A 923 -30.75 -11.02 42.51
C THR A 923 -31.56 -10.61 43.74
N SER A 924 -32.23 -9.46 43.66
CA SER A 924 -33.45 -9.19 44.44
C SER A 924 -34.41 -8.29 43.63
N THR A 925 -35.70 -8.52 43.82
CA THR A 925 -36.82 -8.29 42.88
C THR A 925 -37.75 -7.13 43.26
N VAL A 926 -38.80 -6.90 42.44
CA VAL A 926 -40.06 -6.14 42.71
C VAL A 926 -39.94 -4.61 42.51
N SER A 927 -40.37 -4.04 41.36
CA SER A 927 -41.75 -3.64 40.90
C SER A 927 -42.16 -2.23 41.42
N ASP A 928 -42.98 -1.38 40.76
CA ASP A 928 -43.80 -1.45 39.53
C ASP A 928 -43.76 -0.11 38.75
N VAL A 929 -43.98 -0.15 37.43
CA VAL A 929 -44.73 0.80 36.55
C VAL A 929 -44.47 0.39 35.10
N GLU A 930 -45.51 0.05 34.35
CA GLU A 930 -45.42 -0.20 32.89
C GLU A 930 -45.28 1.11 32.09
N PRO A 931 -44.47 1.13 31.01
CA PRO A 931 -44.27 2.31 30.18
C PRO A 931 -45.29 2.44 29.01
N PRO A 932 -45.89 3.62 28.78
CA PRO A 932 -46.71 3.90 27.58
C PRO A 932 -45.86 4.05 26.30
N PRO A 933 -46.49 4.07 25.10
CA PRO A 933 -45.97 3.28 23.98
C PRO A 933 -44.95 3.99 23.09
N TRP A 934 -43.67 3.64 23.23
CA TRP A 934 -42.67 3.71 22.15
C TRP A 934 -41.51 2.72 22.38
N THR A 935 -41.84 1.46 22.67
CA THR A 935 -40.84 0.39 22.80
C THR A 935 -40.22 0.02 21.45
N ALA A 936 -39.09 0.64 21.11
CA ALA A 936 -38.18 0.09 20.11
C ALA A 936 -37.40 -1.09 20.74
N ARG A 937 -37.59 -2.30 20.19
CA ARG A 937 -36.95 -3.52 20.70
C ARG A 937 -35.42 -3.46 20.63
N VAL A 938 -34.76 -4.07 21.61
CA VAL A 938 -33.31 -4.25 21.63
C VAL A 938 -32.87 -5.15 20.48
N SER A 939 -32.00 -4.63 19.62
CA SER A 939 -30.94 -5.42 18.99
C SER A 939 -29.61 -4.73 19.28
N GLY A 940 -28.65 -5.48 19.85
CA GLY A 940 -27.58 -4.89 20.63
C GLY A 940 -26.51 -4.14 19.82
N ARG A 941 -26.11 -2.98 20.33
CA ARG A 941 -24.76 -2.41 20.13
C ARG A 941 -24.44 -1.43 21.27
N ALA A 942 -23.23 -1.55 21.82
CA ALA A 942 -22.79 -0.73 22.94
C ALA A 942 -22.71 0.75 22.54
N ALA A 943 -23.28 1.63 23.38
CA ALA A 943 -23.13 3.07 23.23
C ALA A 943 -21.69 3.51 23.55
N LEU A 944 -21.17 4.48 22.79
CA LEU A 944 -19.87 5.09 23.07
C LEU A 944 -19.89 5.84 24.41
N PRO A 945 -18.83 5.75 25.23
CA PRO A 945 -18.74 6.45 26.50
C PRO A 945 -18.73 7.98 26.31
N ASP A 946 -19.33 8.72 27.25
CA ASP A 946 -19.63 10.15 27.10
C ASP A 946 -18.42 11.06 26.85
N PHE A 947 -17.20 10.64 27.21
CA PHE A 947 -15.98 11.41 26.92
C PHE A 947 -15.65 11.52 25.41
N LEU A 948 -16.33 10.75 24.55
CA LEU A 948 -16.18 10.80 23.09
C LEU A 948 -17.28 11.61 22.38
N LYS A 949 -18.31 12.09 23.10
CA LYS A 949 -19.33 12.98 22.52
C LYS A 949 -18.75 14.39 22.34
N GLY A 950 -18.55 14.81 21.09
CA GLY A 950 -18.14 16.17 20.71
C GLY A 950 -16.66 16.36 20.34
N VAL A 951 -15.83 15.30 20.36
CA VAL A 951 -14.44 15.37 19.88
C VAL A 951 -14.39 15.03 18.38
N PRO A 952 -13.90 15.93 17.50
CA PRO A 952 -13.75 15.59 16.08
C PRO A 952 -12.66 14.52 15.90
N MET A 953 -12.99 13.45 15.16
CA MET A 953 -12.19 12.22 14.95
C MET A 953 -10.71 12.41 14.58
N ARG A 954 -10.34 13.59 14.05
CA ARG A 954 -8.97 13.96 13.67
C ARG A 954 -8.01 14.12 14.86
N ASN A 955 -8.53 14.29 16.08
CA ASN A 955 -7.73 14.59 17.28
C ASN A 955 -7.61 13.41 18.26
N LEU A 956 -8.15 12.23 17.92
CA LEU A 956 -7.97 11.04 18.75
C LEU A 956 -6.57 10.43 18.50
N PRO A 957 -5.79 10.08 19.54
CA PRO A 957 -4.53 9.39 19.36
C PRO A 957 -4.77 8.03 18.69
N THR A 958 -3.85 7.61 17.81
CA THR A 958 -3.97 6.39 16.99
C THR A 958 -4.23 5.12 17.80
N ASN A 959 -3.79 5.07 19.06
CA ASN A 959 -4.02 3.94 19.96
C ASN A 959 -5.49 3.80 20.41
N LEU A 960 -6.32 4.83 20.29
CA LEU A 960 -7.77 4.77 20.59
C LEU A 960 -8.64 4.46 19.36
N LEU A 961 -8.06 4.47 18.16
CA LEU A 961 -8.77 4.15 16.91
C LEU A 961 -8.76 2.64 16.59
N PHE A 962 -8.02 1.83 17.36
CA PHE A 962 -7.94 0.38 17.23
C PHE A 962 -8.20 -0.33 18.56
N THR A 963 -9.47 -0.45 18.94
CA THR A 963 -9.92 -1.51 19.86
C THR A 963 -11.37 -1.89 19.59
N PRO A 964 -11.70 -3.15 19.23
CA PRO A 964 -12.99 -3.71 19.62
C PRO A 964 -13.05 -3.79 21.16
N ALA A 965 -14.25 -3.80 21.73
CA ALA A 965 -14.43 -3.69 23.18
C ALA A 965 -13.76 -4.84 23.98
N THR A 966 -13.42 -4.54 25.23
CA THR A 966 -12.82 -5.37 26.30
C THR A 966 -11.28 -5.53 26.29
N GLY A 967 -10.65 -5.20 27.42
CA GLY A 967 -9.22 -5.43 27.72
C GLY A 967 -8.40 -4.16 28.05
N LEU A 968 -8.26 -3.84 29.34
CA LEU A 968 -7.39 -2.75 29.81
C LEU A 968 -5.90 -3.14 29.75
N PHE A 969 -5.09 -2.21 29.24
CA PHE A 969 -3.61 -2.11 29.27
C PHE A 969 -2.73 -3.34 28.90
N SER A 970 -1.96 -3.18 27.83
CA SER A 970 -0.66 -3.85 27.64
C SER A 970 0.28 -2.93 26.84
N ALA A 971 1.57 -2.95 27.18
CA ALA A 971 2.64 -2.27 26.45
C ALA A 971 2.80 -2.83 25.01
N PRO A 972 3.43 -2.11 24.07
CA PRO A 972 3.54 -2.54 22.67
C PRO A 972 4.49 -3.73 22.52
N GLY A 973 3.94 -4.94 22.50
CA GLY A 973 4.67 -6.18 22.28
C GLY A 973 3.76 -7.41 22.26
N GLN A 974 3.74 -8.10 21.13
CA GLN A 974 2.98 -9.32 20.81
C GLN A 974 1.44 -9.21 20.78
N PRO A 975 0.76 -9.76 19.75
CA PRO A 975 -0.66 -10.05 19.83
C PRO A 975 -0.87 -11.20 20.83
N ARG A 976 -1.63 -10.97 21.90
CA ARG A 976 -2.05 -12.04 22.81
C ARG A 976 -2.92 -13.05 22.05
N ARG A 977 -2.37 -14.21 21.70
CA ARG A 977 -3.20 -15.40 21.54
C ARG A 977 -3.86 -15.69 22.89
N THR A 978 -5.17 -15.88 22.85
CA THR A 978 -5.95 -16.28 24.02
C THR A 978 -5.64 -17.73 24.40
N SER A 979 -5.78 -18.04 25.69
CA SER A 979 -5.30 -19.26 26.38
C SER A 979 -3.78 -19.40 26.54
N GLN A 980 -3.35 -19.65 27.79
CA GLN A 980 -2.07 -20.32 28.04
C GLN A 980 -2.16 -21.73 27.44
N PRO A 981 -1.10 -22.27 26.85
CA PRO A 981 -1.20 -23.54 26.16
C PRO A 981 -1.40 -24.67 27.18
N VAL A 982 -2.51 -25.40 27.04
CA VAL A 982 -2.97 -26.40 28.00
C VAL A 982 -2.07 -27.63 27.93
N LYS A 983 -1.42 -27.98 29.05
CA LYS A 983 -0.68 -29.24 29.18
C LYS A 983 -1.67 -30.40 29.18
N LEU A 984 -1.80 -31.08 28.05
CA LEU A 984 -2.65 -32.26 27.92
C LEU A 984 -1.94 -33.46 28.56
N ARG A 985 -2.48 -33.91 29.69
CA ARG A 985 -2.05 -35.12 30.40
C ARG A 985 -3.08 -36.23 30.17
N LEU A 986 -2.61 -37.42 29.81
CA LEU A 986 -3.45 -38.60 29.69
C LEU A 986 -3.82 -39.11 31.11
N PRO A 987 -5.12 -39.22 31.46
CA PRO A 987 -5.55 -39.80 32.72
C PRO A 987 -5.30 -41.33 32.74
N PRO A 988 -5.29 -41.99 33.92
CA PRO A 988 -4.97 -43.42 34.03
C PRO A 988 -5.96 -44.34 33.30
N ASN A 989 -7.25 -43.95 33.25
CA ASN A 989 -8.30 -44.66 32.50
C ASN A 989 -8.89 -43.70 31.44
N PRO A 990 -8.24 -43.53 30.28
CA PRO A 990 -8.63 -42.52 29.31
C PRO A 990 -9.76 -42.99 28.39
N SER A 991 -10.66 -42.08 28.03
CA SER A 991 -11.66 -42.31 26.98
C SER A 991 -11.02 -42.28 25.59
N GLU A 992 -11.69 -42.89 24.60
CA GLU A 992 -11.22 -42.89 23.20
C GLU A 992 -11.13 -41.47 22.61
N GLN A 993 -12.02 -40.57 23.04
CA GLN A 993 -11.99 -39.16 22.64
C GLN A 993 -10.75 -38.46 23.21
N GLU A 994 -10.40 -38.68 24.47
CA GLU A 994 -9.18 -38.13 25.09
C GLU A 994 -7.91 -38.70 24.45
N LEU A 995 -7.84 -40.01 24.21
CA LEU A 995 -6.75 -40.64 23.46
C LEU A 995 -6.57 -40.00 22.08
N THR A 996 -7.67 -39.76 21.37
CA THR A 996 -7.66 -39.12 20.05
C THR A 996 -7.21 -37.65 20.12
N VAL A 997 -7.60 -36.91 21.15
CA VAL A 997 -7.14 -35.53 21.40
C VAL A 997 -5.64 -35.51 21.71
N VAL A 998 -5.14 -36.41 22.58
CA VAL A 998 -3.73 -36.53 22.95
C VAL A 998 -2.85 -36.90 21.74
N VAL A 999 -3.26 -37.90 20.94
CA VAL A 999 -2.55 -38.30 19.71
C VAL A 999 -2.48 -37.14 18.72
N ASN A 1000 -3.60 -36.46 18.46
CA ASN A 1000 -3.64 -35.32 17.54
C ASN A 1000 -2.82 -34.12 18.06
N ALA A 1001 -2.76 -33.90 19.38
CA ALA A 1001 -1.92 -32.87 19.98
C ALA A 1001 -0.42 -33.20 19.85
N ALA A 1002 -0.02 -34.44 20.11
CA ALA A 1002 1.36 -34.89 19.95
C ALA A 1002 1.84 -34.74 18.50
N TYR A 1003 1.01 -35.08 17.51
CA TYR A 1003 1.32 -34.83 16.10
C TYR A 1003 1.44 -33.34 15.76
N ARG A 1004 0.49 -32.49 16.20
CA ARG A 1004 0.56 -31.04 15.98
C ARG A 1004 1.83 -30.43 16.57
N GLN A 1005 2.25 -30.87 17.75
CA GLN A 1005 3.48 -30.43 18.39
C GLN A 1005 4.73 -30.89 17.62
N LEU A 1006 4.84 -32.18 17.29
CA LEU A 1006 6.04 -32.76 16.67
C LEU A 1006 6.17 -32.45 15.17
N LEU A 1007 5.07 -32.29 14.43
CA LEU A 1007 5.07 -32.11 12.98
C LEU A 1007 4.53 -30.75 12.51
N GLY A 1008 3.89 -29.97 13.40
CA GLY A 1008 3.20 -28.72 13.03
C GLY A 1008 1.84 -28.94 12.35
N ARG A 1009 1.44 -30.19 12.08
CA ARG A 1009 0.19 -30.61 11.46
C ARG A 1009 -0.25 -31.98 11.98
N VAL A 1010 -1.49 -32.37 11.71
CA VAL A 1010 -1.92 -33.77 11.84
C VAL A 1010 -1.57 -34.50 10.52
N PRO A 1011 -0.96 -35.70 10.56
CA PRO A 1011 -0.74 -36.53 9.38
C PRO A 1011 -2.05 -36.93 8.66
N LEU A 1012 -1.95 -37.18 7.35
CA LEU A 1012 -3.00 -37.85 6.58
C LEU A 1012 -3.16 -39.31 7.07
N ALA A 1013 -4.29 -39.95 6.78
CA ALA A 1013 -4.58 -41.30 7.29
C ALA A 1013 -3.44 -42.31 7.00
N ASP A 1014 -2.90 -42.28 5.78
CA ASP A 1014 -1.84 -43.17 5.31
C ASP A 1014 -0.46 -42.86 5.91
N GLU A 1015 -0.28 -41.65 6.46
CA GLU A 1015 0.96 -41.21 7.12
C GLU A 1015 0.97 -41.50 8.63
N ARG A 1016 -0.15 -41.99 9.21
CA ARG A 1016 -0.26 -42.20 10.66
C ARG A 1016 0.46 -43.48 11.09
N LEU A 1017 1.11 -43.41 12.25
CA LEU A 1017 1.77 -44.56 12.87
C LEU A 1017 0.72 -45.41 13.60
N THR A 1018 -0.09 -46.14 12.83
CA THR A 1018 -1.21 -46.95 13.34
C THR A 1018 -0.77 -47.96 14.40
N SER A 1019 0.43 -48.54 14.27
CA SER A 1019 1.04 -49.43 15.27
C SER A 1019 1.30 -48.72 16.60
N ALA A 1020 1.91 -47.53 16.56
CA ALA A 1020 2.19 -46.69 17.73
C ALA A 1020 0.90 -46.23 18.42
N GLU A 1021 -0.10 -45.81 17.63
CA GLU A 1021 -1.41 -45.43 18.20
C GLU A 1021 -2.12 -46.62 18.83
N SER A 1022 -2.03 -47.81 18.23
CA SER A 1022 -2.63 -49.03 18.77
C SER A 1022 -1.96 -49.46 20.08
N GLN A 1023 -0.63 -49.34 20.16
CA GLN A 1023 0.13 -49.58 21.40
C GLN A 1023 -0.27 -48.60 22.51
N LEU A 1024 -0.47 -47.31 22.19
CA LEU A 1024 -0.94 -46.29 23.14
C LEU A 1024 -2.38 -46.56 23.59
N ARG A 1025 -3.30 -46.89 22.65
CA ARG A 1025 -4.68 -47.29 22.96
C ARG A 1025 -4.73 -48.54 23.85
N SER A 1026 -3.83 -49.49 23.67
CA SER A 1026 -3.74 -50.71 24.50
C SER A 1026 -2.95 -50.52 25.81
N GLY A 1027 -2.52 -49.30 26.15
CA GLY A 1027 -1.72 -49.02 27.34
C GLY A 1027 -0.32 -49.65 27.37
N ARG A 1028 0.17 -50.19 26.23
CA ARG A 1028 1.49 -50.85 26.13
C ARG A 1028 2.65 -49.87 26.09
N ILE A 1029 2.38 -48.62 25.70
CA ILE A 1029 3.33 -47.50 25.76
C ILE A 1029 2.67 -46.29 26.41
N THR A 1030 3.48 -45.49 27.09
CA THR A 1030 3.10 -44.19 27.65
C THR A 1030 3.07 -43.10 26.56
N VAL A 1031 2.65 -41.88 26.90
CA VAL A 1031 2.71 -40.73 25.98
C VAL A 1031 4.16 -40.40 25.60
N SER A 1032 5.11 -40.51 26.54
CA SER A 1032 6.55 -40.40 26.29
C SER A 1032 7.05 -41.47 25.31
N GLY A 1033 6.60 -42.72 25.47
CA GLY A 1033 6.89 -43.81 24.52
C GLY A 1033 6.32 -43.58 23.12
N PHE A 1034 5.08 -43.08 23.02
CA PHE A 1034 4.48 -42.70 21.74
C PHE A 1034 5.26 -41.55 21.06
N ILE A 1035 5.64 -40.52 21.82
CA ILE A 1035 6.45 -39.40 21.32
C ILE A 1035 7.83 -39.89 20.84
N ALA A 1036 8.46 -40.83 21.54
CA ALA A 1036 9.71 -41.43 21.09
C ALA A 1036 9.55 -42.09 19.71
N GLN A 1037 8.51 -42.91 19.51
CA GLN A 1037 8.22 -43.55 18.23
C GLN A 1037 7.90 -42.54 17.11
N VAL A 1038 7.11 -41.49 17.39
CA VAL A 1038 6.84 -40.41 16.40
C VAL A 1038 8.10 -39.62 16.07
N SER A 1039 8.99 -39.37 17.03
CA SER A 1039 10.26 -38.67 16.82
C SER A 1039 11.30 -39.52 16.04
N ALA A 1040 11.23 -40.84 16.17
CA ALA A 1040 12.05 -41.78 15.39
C ALA A 1040 11.52 -42.01 13.96
N SER A 1041 10.29 -41.56 13.66
CA SER A 1041 9.65 -41.76 12.35
C SER A 1041 10.37 -41.07 11.20
N SER A 1042 10.20 -41.60 9.99
CA SER A 1042 10.68 -40.99 8.75
C SER A 1042 10.13 -39.58 8.53
N LEU A 1043 8.89 -39.30 8.95
CA LEU A 1043 8.25 -37.98 8.82
C LEU A 1043 8.97 -36.91 9.64
N PHE A 1044 9.22 -37.18 10.93
CA PHE A 1044 9.98 -36.25 11.78
C PHE A 1044 11.44 -36.17 11.34
N ARG A 1045 12.01 -37.30 10.88
CA ARG A 1045 13.38 -37.33 10.35
C ARG A 1045 13.54 -36.41 9.14
N ASN A 1046 12.66 -36.54 8.15
CA ASN A 1046 12.64 -35.75 6.92
C ASN A 1046 12.36 -34.26 7.21
N ARG A 1047 11.53 -33.94 8.21
CA ARG A 1047 11.30 -32.56 8.66
C ARG A 1047 12.60 -31.89 9.09
N LEU A 1048 13.39 -32.52 9.96
CA LEU A 1048 14.64 -31.91 10.44
C LEU A 1048 15.77 -31.96 9.39
N SER A 1049 15.83 -32.98 8.53
CA SER A 1049 16.87 -33.06 7.48
C SER A 1049 16.66 -32.02 6.37
N SER A 1050 15.47 -31.45 6.23
CA SER A 1050 15.20 -30.30 5.36
C SER A 1050 15.74 -28.96 5.90
N LEU A 1051 16.28 -28.95 7.12
CA LEU A 1051 16.79 -27.76 7.81
C LEU A 1051 18.32 -27.84 7.98
N SER A 1052 18.99 -26.68 8.02
CA SER A 1052 20.40 -26.62 8.41
C SER A 1052 20.57 -27.05 9.88
N ALA A 1053 21.70 -27.65 10.25
CA ALA A 1053 21.90 -28.28 11.57
C ALA A 1053 21.48 -27.41 12.78
N LEU A 1054 21.78 -26.11 12.77
CA LEU A 1054 21.36 -25.19 13.84
C LEU A 1054 19.85 -24.90 13.85
N LYS A 1055 19.20 -24.87 12.67
CA LYS A 1055 17.73 -24.77 12.58
C LYS A 1055 17.05 -26.10 12.92
N ALA A 1056 17.67 -27.22 12.60
CA ALA A 1056 17.23 -28.55 13.04
C ALA A 1056 17.30 -28.67 14.57
N ALA A 1057 18.34 -28.12 15.21
CA ALA A 1057 18.41 -27.99 16.66
C ALA A 1057 17.27 -27.11 17.22
N ASP A 1058 17.09 -25.89 16.71
CA ASP A 1058 15.96 -25.02 17.11
C ASP A 1058 14.61 -25.74 16.97
N ALA A 1059 14.38 -26.45 15.86
CA ALA A 1059 13.16 -27.19 15.58
C ALA A 1059 12.94 -28.40 16.51
N ALA A 1060 13.98 -29.19 16.77
CA ALA A 1060 13.91 -30.37 17.65
C ALA A 1060 13.66 -29.98 19.11
N TYR A 1061 14.35 -28.96 19.62
CA TYR A 1061 14.12 -28.45 20.97
C TYR A 1061 12.74 -27.79 21.11
N MET A 1062 12.24 -27.05 20.10
CA MET A 1062 10.88 -26.49 20.14
C MET A 1062 9.81 -27.59 20.13
N ALA A 1063 10.00 -28.65 19.36
CA ALA A 1063 9.08 -29.78 19.27
C ALA A 1063 9.05 -30.63 20.57
N ILE A 1064 10.22 -31.00 21.10
CA ILE A 1064 10.35 -31.97 22.19
C ILE A 1064 10.42 -31.30 23.57
N GLN A 1065 11.19 -30.22 23.70
CA GLN A 1065 11.46 -29.53 24.97
C GLN A 1065 10.62 -28.25 25.17
N GLY A 1066 9.83 -27.85 24.16
CA GLY A 1066 8.97 -26.65 24.24
C GLY A 1066 9.73 -25.33 24.35
N ARG A 1067 11.02 -25.31 23.98
CA ARG A 1067 11.92 -24.15 24.10
C ARG A 1067 12.93 -24.08 22.96
N SER A 1068 13.57 -22.92 22.75
CA SER A 1068 14.80 -22.88 21.95
C SER A 1068 16.00 -23.43 22.75
N PRO A 1069 17.04 -23.96 22.09
CA PRO A 1069 18.30 -24.30 22.74
C PRO A 1069 19.11 -23.05 23.11
N SER A 1070 20.05 -23.21 24.04
CA SER A 1070 21.19 -22.33 24.23
C SER A 1070 22.23 -22.53 23.10
N GLN A 1071 23.21 -21.63 22.99
CA GLN A 1071 24.24 -21.77 21.94
C GLN A 1071 25.11 -23.02 22.12
N ALA A 1072 25.41 -23.41 23.38
CA ALA A 1072 26.14 -24.63 23.69
C ALA A 1072 25.30 -25.88 23.39
N GLU A 1073 24.01 -25.88 23.76
CA GLU A 1073 23.06 -26.95 23.48
C GLU A 1073 22.83 -27.18 21.97
N ALA A 1074 22.79 -26.10 21.17
CA ALA A 1074 22.69 -26.20 19.73
C ALA A 1074 23.97 -26.80 19.11
N GLY A 1075 25.14 -26.46 19.65
CA GLY A 1075 26.42 -27.03 19.24
C GLY A 1075 26.57 -28.51 19.61
N THR A 1076 26.19 -28.90 20.82
CA THR A 1076 26.23 -30.32 21.24
C THR A 1076 25.24 -31.17 20.45
N PHE A 1077 24.03 -30.67 20.18
CA PHE A 1077 23.07 -31.35 19.31
C PHE A 1077 23.59 -31.53 17.88
N ALA A 1078 24.16 -30.49 17.28
CA ALA A 1078 24.76 -30.58 15.94
C ALA A 1078 25.93 -31.58 15.89
N ASN A 1079 26.78 -31.60 16.92
CA ASN A 1079 27.88 -32.55 17.04
C ASN A 1079 27.38 -34.00 17.21
N GLN A 1080 26.33 -34.23 18.00
CA GLN A 1080 25.69 -35.54 18.13
C GLN A 1080 25.03 -35.98 16.82
N GLN A 1081 24.33 -35.08 16.13
CA GLN A 1081 23.72 -35.35 14.82
C GLN A 1081 24.78 -35.74 13.78
N ALA A 1082 25.94 -35.10 13.79
CA ALA A 1082 27.05 -35.41 12.88
C ALA A 1082 27.77 -36.73 13.20
N ARG A 1083 27.93 -37.10 14.48
CA ARG A 1083 28.69 -38.30 14.90
C ARG A 1083 27.85 -39.57 15.00
N LEU A 1084 26.64 -39.48 15.55
CA LEU A 1084 25.77 -40.62 15.89
C LEU A 1084 24.49 -40.64 15.05
N GLY A 1085 24.33 -39.69 14.14
CA GLY A 1085 23.13 -39.52 13.35
C GLY A 1085 21.98 -38.84 14.10
N GLN A 1086 20.99 -38.41 13.32
CA GLN A 1086 19.89 -37.58 13.79
C GLN A 1086 18.96 -38.29 14.80
N ALA A 1087 18.77 -39.61 14.68
CA ALA A 1087 17.93 -40.37 15.59
C ALA A 1087 18.53 -40.42 17.01
N ALA A 1088 19.85 -40.59 17.12
CA ALA A 1088 20.54 -40.58 18.42
C ALA A 1088 20.50 -39.19 19.08
N ALA A 1089 20.71 -38.12 18.30
CA ALA A 1089 20.60 -36.74 18.80
C ALA A 1089 19.19 -36.40 19.31
N VAL A 1090 18.15 -36.88 18.63
CA VAL A 1090 16.74 -36.72 19.05
C VAL A 1090 16.41 -37.57 20.29
N ALA A 1091 16.88 -38.82 20.35
CA ALA A 1091 16.71 -39.67 21.52
C ALA A 1091 17.40 -39.09 22.77
N ALA A 1092 18.56 -38.44 22.62
CA ALA A 1092 19.24 -37.74 23.71
C ALA A 1092 18.39 -36.60 24.31
N LEU A 1093 17.57 -35.89 23.50
CA LEU A 1093 16.67 -34.84 24.00
C LEU A 1093 15.48 -35.38 24.80
N LEU A 1094 15.01 -36.59 24.50
CA LEU A 1094 13.93 -37.27 25.22
C LEU A 1094 14.43 -37.93 26.52
N ASN A 1095 15.65 -38.45 26.50
CA ASN A 1095 16.30 -39.06 27.66
C ASN A 1095 16.89 -38.03 28.64
N ALA A 1096 16.96 -36.75 28.27
CA ALA A 1096 17.42 -35.69 29.14
C ALA A 1096 16.54 -35.56 30.40
N PRO A 1097 17.13 -35.33 31.60
CA PRO A 1097 16.37 -35.20 32.85
C PRO A 1097 15.32 -34.07 32.77
N GLU A 1098 15.67 -32.96 32.09
CA GLU A 1098 14.75 -31.85 31.81
C GLU A 1098 13.42 -32.27 31.17
N TYR A 1099 13.41 -33.33 30.32
CA TYR A 1099 12.19 -33.80 29.69
C TYR A 1099 11.25 -34.45 30.73
N LYS A 1100 11.83 -35.38 31.52
CA LYS A 1100 11.11 -36.14 32.55
C LYS A 1100 10.56 -35.24 33.65
N GLU A 1101 11.32 -34.24 34.10
CA GLU A 1101 10.88 -33.28 35.11
C GLU A 1101 9.71 -32.39 34.64
N ARG A 1102 9.68 -32.01 33.35
CA ARG A 1102 8.71 -31.02 32.83
C ARG A 1102 7.40 -31.59 32.31
N PHE A 1103 7.45 -32.81 31.76
CA PHE A 1103 6.31 -33.45 31.11
C PHE A 1103 5.99 -34.82 31.73
N GLY A 1104 6.97 -35.51 32.31
CA GLY A 1104 6.80 -36.90 32.76
C GLY A 1104 6.37 -37.82 31.62
N ASP A 1105 5.84 -38.99 31.96
CA ASP A 1105 5.54 -40.01 30.94
C ASP A 1105 4.18 -39.85 30.25
N ASN A 1106 3.25 -39.09 30.86
CA ASN A 1106 1.85 -39.01 30.40
C ASN A 1106 1.42 -37.62 29.90
N THR A 1107 2.32 -36.67 29.71
CA THR A 1107 1.98 -35.31 29.23
C THR A 1107 2.56 -35.03 27.85
N VAL A 1108 1.76 -34.44 26.96
CA VAL A 1108 2.26 -33.97 25.66
C VAL A 1108 3.14 -32.71 25.84
N PRO A 1109 4.30 -32.62 25.18
CA PRO A 1109 5.13 -31.41 25.17
C PRO A 1109 4.38 -30.21 24.63
N VAL A 1110 4.68 -29.04 25.20
CA VAL A 1110 4.01 -27.78 24.91
C VAL A 1110 5.05 -26.67 24.92
N VAL A 1111 4.94 -25.71 23.99
CA VAL A 1111 5.79 -24.53 23.96
C VAL A 1111 5.48 -23.62 25.16
N GLU A 1112 6.43 -23.42 26.05
CA GLU A 1112 6.26 -22.55 27.22
C GLU A 1112 6.78 -21.13 26.92
N GLY A 1113 5.86 -20.25 26.55
CA GLY A 1113 6.12 -18.83 26.29
C GLY A 1113 6.56 -18.06 27.54
N THR A 1114 7.64 -17.28 27.37
CA THR A 1114 8.13 -16.14 28.20
C THR A 1114 8.29 -16.30 29.72
N ARG A 1115 7.95 -17.42 30.35
CA ARG A 1115 8.17 -17.64 31.79
C ARG A 1115 9.66 -17.68 32.14
N THR A 1116 10.06 -16.82 33.06
CA THR A 1116 11.40 -16.83 33.68
C THR A 1116 11.48 -17.93 34.72
N PHE A 1117 12.49 -18.78 34.61
CA PHE A 1117 12.78 -19.86 35.56
C PHE A 1117 14.24 -19.74 36.04
N PRO A 1118 14.57 -20.19 37.26
CA PRO A 1118 15.96 -20.29 37.71
C PRO A 1118 16.82 -21.05 36.69
N GLY A 1119 18.03 -20.55 36.40
CA GLY A 1119 18.97 -21.16 35.46
C GLY A 1119 18.70 -20.94 33.96
N ARG A 1120 17.57 -20.36 33.54
CA ARG A 1120 17.25 -20.15 32.11
C ARG A 1120 17.68 -18.77 31.61
N SER A 1121 18.50 -18.72 30.57
CA SER A 1121 19.02 -17.43 30.04
C SER A 1121 17.95 -16.60 29.32
N GLN A 1122 18.02 -15.27 29.49
CA GLN A 1122 17.11 -14.32 28.84
C GLN A 1122 17.15 -14.40 27.30
N ALA A 1123 18.30 -14.79 26.74
CA ALA A 1123 18.47 -15.05 25.31
C ALA A 1123 17.60 -16.22 24.82
N VAL A 1124 17.57 -17.33 25.57
CA VAL A 1124 16.68 -18.49 25.27
C VAL A 1124 15.22 -18.10 25.37
N ILE A 1125 14.83 -17.33 26.40
CA ILE A 1125 13.45 -16.86 26.57
C ILE A 1125 13.02 -15.97 25.38
N THR A 1126 13.88 -15.02 24.99
CA THR A 1126 13.63 -14.11 23.86
C THR A 1126 13.59 -14.86 22.52
N ARG A 1127 14.47 -15.85 22.31
CA ARG A 1127 14.51 -16.67 21.08
C ARG A 1127 13.30 -17.59 20.99
N THR A 1128 12.91 -18.24 22.09
CA THR A 1128 11.67 -19.05 22.18
C THR A 1128 10.45 -18.20 21.79
N ALA A 1129 10.31 -17.00 22.37
CA ALA A 1129 9.19 -16.10 22.07
C ALA A 1129 9.17 -15.57 20.62
N ARG A 1130 10.34 -15.46 19.96
CA ARG A 1130 10.42 -15.12 18.52
C ARG A 1130 10.02 -16.30 17.62
N LEU A 1131 10.41 -17.52 17.97
CA LEU A 1131 10.12 -18.73 17.19
C LEU A 1131 8.65 -19.17 17.33
N ASP A 1132 8.06 -19.00 18.51
CA ASP A 1132 6.62 -19.25 18.76
C ASP A 1132 5.72 -18.23 18.03
N GLY A 1133 6.24 -17.02 17.76
CA GLY A 1133 5.53 -15.93 17.09
C GLY A 1133 5.17 -16.18 15.62
N GLY A 1134 5.64 -17.26 14.97
CA GLY A 1134 5.17 -17.67 13.65
C GLY A 1134 6.01 -18.75 12.97
N PRO A 1135 5.42 -19.61 12.11
CA PRO A 1135 6.09 -20.79 11.53
C PRO A 1135 7.26 -20.47 10.57
N ALA A 1136 7.42 -19.21 10.17
CA ALA A 1136 8.37 -18.76 9.15
C ALA A 1136 9.87 -19.03 9.46
N GLY A 1137 10.22 -19.44 10.69
CA GLY A 1137 11.59 -19.82 11.06
C GLY A 1137 11.89 -21.33 11.05
N ILE A 1138 10.88 -22.19 11.18
CA ILE A 1138 11.05 -23.61 11.56
C ILE A 1138 10.47 -24.60 10.53
N THR A 1139 9.50 -24.17 9.72
CA THR A 1139 9.05 -24.96 8.56
C THR A 1139 9.64 -24.36 7.28
N PRO A 1140 10.29 -25.13 6.39
CA PRO A 1140 10.47 -24.67 5.02
C PRO A 1140 9.09 -24.37 4.43
N ARG A 1141 9.02 -23.41 3.50
CA ARG A 1141 7.84 -23.30 2.65
C ARG A 1141 7.80 -24.54 1.75
N PRO A 1142 6.62 -25.11 1.45
CA PRO A 1142 6.48 -26.07 0.36
C PRO A 1142 6.90 -25.41 -0.97
#